data_AF-A0A8H4Z7K0-F1
#
_entry.id   AF-A0A8H4Z7K0-F1
#
_cell.length_a   1.000
_cell.length_b   1.000
_cell.length_c   1.000
_cell.angle_alpha   90.00
_cell.angle_beta   90.00
_cell.angle_gamma   90.00
#
_symmetry.space_group_name_H-M   'P 1'
#
loop_
_entity.id
_entity.type
_entity.pdbx_description
1 polymer ?
#
loop_
_entity_poly.entity_id
_entity_poly.type
_entity_poly.pdbx_seq_one_letter_code
_entity_poly.pdbx_strand_id
1 'polypeptide(L)'
;MSQSQTESSSARPLRRRPRGLVACRRCKSRKQRCDNEFPACSNCLGAGEKCSYGAKQAYPAEKEVGDKLIEAYYARVHPKHPFLPRKRVQSLHEARLELVPAHKAVPSEGVTKGCDYATLQLVYAIGARYLQLSNDEDHYSPPNRHYARAMADADSIFATGNLESLEAMLLLTIYQLRSPTGPGVWWMIETTMRCCIDNGLHRQAPNLPPTLDERRKRIFWTAYMLERSVARTMGRPHSISDRDIDVALPANIDDELDTDEVILAAIVESNQHPAQISALTPAIHIFRLQQIDSKISYTVCRVDKDVSEIKPHKVTRLRQALEEWKAAIPQTGPENKPHPYLTTDYHMIQYHKAIILLNLPFLPFLTPQSPTFHEVVHSAGQVCSLSKRLHDQQTYISFSLLSLHANFVAGLVMVYCFCLDSSIFSPKFSSSVRACSTMLYIISERWPRAVQARNAFDRLVAATIESEHDENNGLSRTEDDVHVSQDCLAADESGHLEVWNSFESILEDHQIDLGTWMHDSIFDTMGMFQPIDSAERVLPQVPVPEIYGWSTENGYVLLYTEMVKGVTVEERWPSMTEDEKTGFWGALRSLVSSLQTLSQDPDNQFLGRINRSSYYNISITNSNRPLAGPFTTVKGFHDWISLVLRRAVKIHWPGMKPEEIPDPYRKMLPDNAQVIFTHADLHPSNIMVSQDSPSTIVALIDWEQSGWYPDYWEFCKAEYTADIGSEWHGYMLRFLEEPKALDGFIEYTRALGH
;
A
#
# COMPACT_ATOMS: atom_id res chain seq x y z
N MET A 1 14.68 62.39 -0.03
CA MET A 1 14.62 62.09 -1.48
C MET A 1 15.48 60.87 -1.75
N SER A 2 14.83 59.81 -2.24
CA SER A 2 15.33 58.54 -2.82
C SER A 2 16.57 57.86 -2.22
N GLN A 3 16.33 56.81 -1.43
CA GLN A 3 17.21 55.64 -1.39
C GLN A 3 16.54 54.53 -2.20
N SER A 4 17.21 54.09 -3.26
CA SER A 4 16.79 52.98 -4.12
C SER A 4 17.13 51.65 -3.45
N GLN A 5 16.09 50.84 -3.21
CA GLN A 5 16.21 49.43 -2.85
C GLN A 5 16.76 48.66 -4.06
N THR A 6 17.80 47.86 -3.84
CA THR A 6 18.26 46.83 -4.79
C THR A 6 17.86 45.47 -4.22
N GLU A 7 16.87 44.86 -4.87
CA GLU A 7 16.42 43.49 -4.61
C GLU A 7 17.53 42.51 -4.99
N SER A 8 18.01 41.71 -4.02
CA SER A 8 18.86 40.57 -4.31
C SER A 8 17.97 39.35 -4.59
N SER A 9 17.88 38.97 -5.86
CA SER A 9 17.19 37.77 -6.31
C SER A 9 17.90 36.52 -5.78
N SER A 10 17.24 35.75 -4.92
CA SER A 10 17.71 34.42 -4.51
C SER A 10 17.57 33.44 -5.69
N ALA A 11 18.66 33.26 -6.44
CA ALA A 11 18.73 32.26 -7.49
C ALA A 11 18.60 30.85 -6.86
N ARG A 12 17.49 30.15 -7.15
CA ARG A 12 17.32 28.72 -6.89
C ARG A 12 18.52 27.94 -7.47
N PRO A 13 19.10 26.96 -6.76
CA PRO A 13 20.20 26.18 -7.30
C PRO A 13 19.73 25.36 -8.51
N LEU A 14 20.37 25.57 -9.66
CA LEU A 14 20.20 24.77 -10.87
C LEU A 14 20.59 23.32 -10.56
N ARG A 15 19.60 22.42 -10.48
CA ARG A 15 19.80 20.96 -10.46
C ARG A 15 20.70 20.55 -11.65
N ARG A 16 21.95 20.19 -11.40
CA ARG A 16 22.85 19.62 -12.42
C ARG A 16 22.37 18.20 -12.77
N ARG A 17 22.26 17.90 -14.07
CA ARG A 17 21.73 16.63 -14.60
C ARG A 17 22.73 15.47 -14.47
N PRO A 18 22.27 14.22 -14.29
CA PRO A 18 23.11 13.02 -14.43
C PRO A 18 23.56 12.84 -15.88
N ARG A 19 24.85 12.55 -16.09
CA ARG A 19 25.41 12.11 -17.39
C ARG A 19 25.23 10.58 -17.48
N GLY A 20 24.50 10.05 -18.47
CA GLY A 20 24.54 8.59 -18.69
C GLY A 20 23.48 7.91 -19.57
N LEU A 21 22.27 8.46 -19.75
CA LEU A 21 21.21 7.74 -20.47
C LEU A 21 21.21 8.02 -21.99
N VAL A 22 21.31 6.97 -22.80
CA VAL A 22 21.31 7.04 -24.27
C VAL A 22 19.87 7.19 -24.78
N ALA A 23 19.63 8.22 -25.59
CA ALA A 23 18.33 8.43 -26.24
C ALA A 23 17.96 7.25 -27.16
N CYS A 24 16.67 6.87 -27.21
CA CYS A 24 16.17 5.84 -28.12
C CYS A 24 16.49 6.17 -29.58
N ARG A 25 16.53 5.17 -30.48
CA ARG A 25 16.94 5.33 -31.89
C ARG A 25 16.23 6.48 -32.57
N ARG A 26 14.91 6.60 -32.38
CA ARG A 26 14.12 7.66 -32.98
C ARG A 26 14.49 9.04 -32.42
N CYS A 27 14.52 9.21 -31.10
CA CYS A 27 14.92 10.49 -30.50
C CYS A 27 16.36 10.88 -30.86
N LYS A 28 17.27 9.90 -30.93
CA LYS A 28 18.65 10.10 -31.40
C LYS A 28 18.70 10.53 -32.86
N SER A 29 17.94 9.88 -33.74
CA SER A 29 17.86 10.25 -35.17
C SER A 29 17.27 11.64 -35.40
N ARG A 30 16.29 12.02 -34.56
CA ARG A 30 15.60 13.32 -34.61
C ARG A 30 16.32 14.41 -33.82
N LYS A 31 17.47 14.10 -33.20
CA LYS A 31 18.25 15.01 -32.34
C LYS A 31 17.39 15.70 -31.27
N GLN A 32 16.38 14.99 -30.75
CA GLN A 32 15.46 15.48 -29.74
C GLN A 32 15.68 14.76 -28.40
N ARG A 33 15.33 15.43 -27.31
CA ARG A 33 15.53 14.90 -25.96
C ARG A 33 14.70 13.63 -25.75
N CYS A 34 15.27 12.59 -25.16
CA CYS A 34 14.55 11.37 -24.80
C CYS A 34 14.37 11.35 -23.28
N ASP A 35 13.15 11.23 -22.80
CA ASP A 35 12.85 11.04 -21.37
C ASP A 35 13.13 9.61 -20.90
N ASN A 36 13.25 8.66 -21.83
CA ASN A 36 13.50 7.25 -21.59
C ASN A 36 12.38 6.53 -20.82
N GLU A 37 11.15 7.05 -20.91
CA GLU A 37 9.96 6.34 -20.45
C GLU A 37 9.78 5.01 -21.21
N PHE A 38 9.18 4.03 -20.54
CA PHE A 38 8.96 2.67 -21.04
C PHE A 38 7.46 2.33 -20.96
N PRO A 39 6.83 1.69 -21.96
CA PRO A 39 7.41 0.96 -23.12
C PRO A 39 7.88 1.85 -24.28
N ALA A 40 7.54 3.13 -24.27
CA ALA A 40 7.99 4.12 -25.24
C ALA A 40 8.24 5.47 -24.56
N CYS A 41 9.30 6.18 -24.97
CA CYS A 41 9.56 7.53 -24.49
C CYS A 41 8.42 8.45 -24.93
N SER A 42 8.08 9.52 -24.18
CA SER A 42 6.89 10.34 -24.48
C SER A 42 6.94 10.90 -25.91
N ASN A 43 8.14 11.14 -26.42
CA ASN A 43 8.36 11.59 -27.80
C ASN A 43 8.11 10.51 -28.86
N CYS A 44 8.32 9.23 -28.56
CA CYS A 44 7.94 8.13 -29.45
C CYS A 44 6.47 7.76 -29.29
N LEU A 45 5.96 7.81 -28.06
CA LEU A 45 4.55 7.58 -27.74
C LEU A 45 3.65 8.62 -28.42
N GLY A 46 3.95 9.91 -28.24
CA GLY A 46 3.23 11.01 -28.90
C GLY A 46 3.40 11.06 -30.42
N ALA A 47 4.32 10.27 -30.97
CA ALA A 47 4.49 10.13 -32.41
C ALA A 47 3.86 8.86 -32.99
N GLY A 48 3.29 7.98 -32.16
CA GLY A 48 2.79 6.67 -32.60
C GLY A 48 3.87 5.76 -33.20
N GLU A 49 5.15 6.04 -32.92
CA GLU A 49 6.29 5.40 -33.56
C GLU A 49 7.00 4.44 -32.62
N LYS A 50 7.50 3.31 -33.16
CA LYS A 50 8.13 2.26 -32.37
C LYS A 50 9.38 2.76 -31.64
N CYS A 51 9.26 2.95 -30.33
CA CYS A 51 10.41 3.24 -29.48
C CYS A 51 11.32 2.02 -29.44
N SER A 52 12.54 2.17 -29.98
CA SER A 52 13.51 1.08 -30.03
C SER A 52 14.87 1.60 -29.61
N TYR A 53 15.53 0.79 -28.78
CA TYR A 53 16.93 0.93 -28.42
C TYR A 53 17.72 -0.07 -29.28
N GLY A 54 18.95 0.27 -29.65
CA GLY A 54 19.71 -0.61 -30.54
C GLY A 54 20.07 -1.94 -29.87
N ALA A 55 19.85 -3.07 -30.57
CA ALA A 55 20.32 -4.39 -30.11
C ALA A 55 21.85 -4.46 -29.90
N LYS A 56 22.62 -3.49 -30.44
CA LYS A 56 24.06 -3.31 -30.21
C LYS A 56 24.39 -2.24 -29.14
N GLN A 57 23.43 -1.86 -28.30
CA GLN A 57 23.57 -0.81 -27.26
C GLN A 57 23.01 -1.23 -25.89
N ALA A 58 22.94 -2.54 -25.61
CA ALA A 58 22.97 -3.00 -24.23
C ALA A 58 24.43 -2.84 -23.73
N TYR A 59 24.78 -1.64 -23.28
CA TYR A 59 26.13 -1.35 -22.77
C TYR A 59 26.39 -2.11 -21.45
N PRO A 60 27.66 -2.37 -21.11
CA PRO A 60 28.09 -2.81 -19.77
C PRO A 60 27.43 -2.04 -18.62
N ALA A 61 27.15 -0.74 -18.83
CA ALA A 61 26.45 0.12 -17.89
C ALA A 61 25.06 -0.38 -17.43
N GLU A 62 24.27 -1.09 -18.26
CA GLU A 62 22.99 -1.67 -17.80
C GLU A 62 23.21 -2.94 -16.96
N LYS A 63 24.29 -3.68 -17.23
CA LYS A 63 24.72 -4.81 -16.39
C LYS A 63 25.21 -4.29 -15.04
N GLU A 64 26.15 -3.35 -15.04
CA GLU A 64 26.74 -2.73 -13.85
C GLU A 64 25.68 -2.05 -12.95
N VAL A 65 24.68 -1.40 -13.55
CA VAL A 65 23.53 -0.88 -12.78
C VAL A 65 22.74 -2.03 -12.17
N GLY A 66 22.41 -3.07 -12.95
CA GLY A 66 21.71 -4.25 -12.42
C GLY A 66 22.50 -4.97 -11.30
N ASP A 67 23.82 -5.10 -11.45
CA ASP A 67 24.72 -5.65 -10.43
C ASP A 67 24.61 -4.84 -9.13
N LYS A 68 24.69 -3.51 -9.20
CA LYS A 68 24.51 -2.62 -8.03
C LYS A 68 23.14 -2.77 -7.37
N LEU A 69 22.08 -2.91 -8.17
CA LEU A 69 20.72 -3.12 -7.66
C LEU A 69 20.57 -4.48 -6.97
N ILE A 70 21.18 -5.53 -7.52
CA ILE A 70 21.21 -6.87 -6.94
C ILE A 70 22.03 -6.89 -5.65
N GLU A 71 23.20 -6.25 -5.63
CA GLU A 71 23.99 -6.09 -4.40
C GLU A 71 23.20 -5.35 -3.33
N ALA A 72 22.46 -4.32 -3.72
CA ALA A 72 21.56 -3.63 -2.79
C ALA A 72 20.47 -4.57 -2.24
N TYR A 73 19.85 -5.40 -3.09
CA TYR A 73 18.88 -6.42 -2.68
C TYR A 73 19.49 -7.46 -1.73
N TYR A 74 20.66 -8.02 -2.05
CA TYR A 74 21.35 -9.01 -1.22
C TYR A 74 21.80 -8.47 0.13
N ALA A 75 22.22 -7.21 0.19
CA ALA A 75 22.61 -6.59 1.44
C ALA A 75 21.40 -6.21 2.32
N ARG A 76 20.18 -6.13 1.76
CA ARG A 76 19.06 -5.45 2.44
C ARG A 76 17.80 -6.27 2.62
N VAL A 77 17.62 -7.31 1.82
CA VAL A 77 16.41 -8.14 1.81
C VAL A 77 16.77 -9.59 2.09
N HIS A 78 17.69 -10.15 1.30
CA HIS A 78 18.04 -11.57 1.33
C HIS A 78 18.38 -12.12 2.73
N PRO A 79 19.11 -11.42 3.63
CA PRO A 79 19.49 -12.00 4.92
C PRO A 79 18.30 -12.22 5.86
N LYS A 80 17.20 -11.48 5.64
CA LYS A 80 15.94 -11.60 6.39
C LYS A 80 14.89 -12.41 5.62
N HIS A 81 14.97 -12.39 4.28
CA HIS A 81 14.00 -12.99 3.37
C HIS A 81 14.72 -13.85 2.30
N PRO A 82 15.35 -14.98 2.67
CA PRO A 82 16.15 -15.79 1.75
C PRO A 82 15.30 -16.79 0.95
N PHE A 83 14.16 -16.35 0.41
CA PHE A 83 13.27 -17.22 -0.38
C PHE A 83 13.74 -17.40 -1.83
N LEU A 84 14.55 -16.46 -2.33
CA LEU A 84 15.04 -16.45 -3.70
C LEU A 84 16.57 -16.68 -3.70
N PRO A 85 17.05 -17.86 -4.10
CA PRO A 85 18.48 -18.19 -4.06
C PRO A 85 19.33 -17.23 -4.89
N ARG A 86 20.54 -16.89 -4.41
CA ARG A 86 21.49 -16.02 -5.11
C ARG A 86 21.78 -16.48 -6.55
N LYS A 87 22.03 -17.78 -6.74
CA LYS A 87 22.28 -18.36 -8.07
C LYS A 87 21.11 -18.14 -9.03
N ARG A 88 19.86 -18.19 -8.55
CA ARG A 88 18.67 -17.93 -9.35
C ARG A 88 18.60 -16.46 -9.77
N VAL A 89 18.86 -15.51 -8.87
CA VAL A 89 18.89 -14.08 -9.23
C VAL A 89 20.03 -13.78 -10.21
N GLN A 90 21.21 -14.37 -10.01
CA GLN A 90 22.35 -14.24 -10.92
C GLN A 90 22.03 -14.80 -12.30
N SER A 91 21.44 -16.00 -12.40
CA SER A 91 21.07 -16.59 -13.69
C SER A 91 20.03 -15.74 -14.43
N LEU A 92 19.04 -15.21 -13.71
CA LEU A 92 18.06 -14.28 -14.30
C LEU A 92 18.74 -12.99 -14.78
N HIS A 93 19.67 -12.45 -13.99
CA HIS A 93 20.44 -11.26 -14.35
C HIS A 93 21.32 -11.49 -15.60
N GLU A 94 21.95 -12.65 -15.70
CA GLU A 94 22.74 -13.04 -16.88
C GLU A 94 21.85 -13.16 -18.12
N ALA A 95 20.69 -13.82 -17.98
CA ALA A 95 19.69 -14.00 -19.03
C ALA A 95 18.80 -12.77 -19.30
N ARG A 96 19.05 -11.62 -18.66
CA ARG A 96 18.16 -10.44 -18.67
C ARG A 96 17.73 -9.93 -20.05
N LEU A 97 18.56 -10.14 -21.08
CA LEU A 97 18.26 -9.73 -22.45
C LEU A 97 17.28 -10.69 -23.15
N GLU A 98 17.27 -11.94 -22.72
CA GLU A 98 16.44 -13.02 -23.24
C GLU A 98 15.09 -13.09 -22.54
N LEU A 99 15.03 -12.65 -21.26
CA LEU A 99 13.81 -12.62 -20.45
C LEU A 99 12.81 -11.54 -20.85
N VAL A 100 13.19 -10.53 -21.65
CA VAL A 100 12.28 -9.44 -22.02
C VAL A 100 11.02 -10.02 -22.69
N PRO A 101 9.80 -9.78 -22.16
CA PRO A 101 8.66 -10.57 -22.58
C PRO A 101 8.33 -10.32 -24.05
N ALA A 102 7.91 -11.40 -24.71
CA ALA A 102 7.82 -11.53 -26.15
C ALA A 102 6.61 -10.79 -26.77
N HIS A 103 6.23 -9.61 -26.28
CA HIS A 103 5.37 -8.68 -27.04
C HIS A 103 6.08 -8.12 -28.31
N LYS A 104 7.17 -8.76 -28.75
CA LYS A 104 7.87 -8.61 -30.05
C LYS A 104 8.27 -9.94 -30.73
N ALA A 105 7.88 -11.12 -30.23
CA ALA A 105 8.05 -12.40 -30.94
C ALA A 105 6.86 -13.32 -30.64
N VAL A 106 6.34 -13.96 -31.69
CA VAL A 106 5.24 -14.95 -31.70
C VAL A 106 5.12 -15.75 -30.39
N PRO A 107 3.91 -16.02 -29.87
CA PRO A 107 3.73 -16.83 -28.67
C PRO A 107 4.43 -18.17 -28.85
N SER A 108 5.55 -18.33 -28.14
CA SER A 108 6.18 -19.63 -27.93
C SER A 108 5.71 -20.12 -26.58
N GLU A 109 5.26 -21.38 -26.55
CA GLU A 109 4.71 -22.08 -25.40
C GLU A 109 5.65 -21.96 -24.19
N GLY A 110 5.12 -21.45 -23.06
CA GLY A 110 5.82 -21.44 -21.78
C GLY A 110 5.44 -20.27 -20.87
N VAL A 111 4.46 -20.48 -19.99
CA VAL A 111 4.02 -19.55 -18.92
C VAL A 111 5.16 -19.20 -17.94
N THR A 112 6.18 -20.06 -17.85
CA THR A 112 7.36 -19.89 -16.99
C THR A 112 8.22 -18.66 -17.28
N LYS A 113 8.23 -18.15 -18.52
CA LYS A 113 9.08 -16.99 -18.87
C LYS A 113 8.56 -15.63 -18.36
N GLY A 114 7.26 -15.52 -18.08
CA GLY A 114 6.63 -14.27 -17.60
C GLY A 114 7.05 -13.91 -16.18
N CYS A 115 6.96 -14.88 -15.27
CA CYS A 115 7.35 -14.71 -13.86
C CYS A 115 8.85 -14.41 -13.71
N ASP A 116 9.72 -15.02 -14.51
CA ASP A 116 11.18 -14.81 -14.42
C ASP A 116 11.58 -13.36 -14.77
N TYR A 117 10.94 -12.75 -15.78
CA TYR A 117 11.14 -11.34 -16.08
C TYR A 117 10.62 -10.45 -14.95
N ALA A 118 9.41 -10.71 -14.46
CA ALA A 118 8.82 -9.94 -13.37
C ALA A 118 9.66 -10.02 -12.10
N THR A 119 10.12 -11.21 -11.72
CA THR A 119 11.03 -11.47 -10.58
C THR A 119 12.29 -10.63 -10.70
N LEU A 120 12.98 -10.66 -11.85
CA LEU A 120 14.19 -9.85 -12.05
C LEU A 120 13.89 -8.33 -11.94
N GLN A 121 12.80 -7.87 -12.54
CA GLN A 121 12.41 -6.46 -12.45
C GLN A 121 12.05 -6.06 -11.03
N LEU A 122 11.39 -6.92 -10.25
CA LEU A 122 11.06 -6.65 -8.86
C LEU A 122 12.31 -6.63 -7.97
N VAL A 123 13.28 -7.53 -8.19
CA VAL A 123 14.59 -7.46 -7.52
C VAL A 123 15.26 -6.11 -7.79
N TYR A 124 15.27 -5.66 -9.04
CA TYR A 124 15.79 -4.31 -9.37
C TYR A 124 14.98 -3.18 -8.75
N ALA A 125 13.65 -3.26 -8.75
CA ALA A 125 12.78 -2.25 -8.16
C ALA A 125 13.04 -2.10 -6.66
N ILE A 126 13.19 -3.23 -5.96
CA ILE A 126 13.49 -3.26 -4.53
C ILE A 126 14.90 -2.72 -4.28
N GLY A 127 15.92 -3.22 -4.99
CA GLY A 127 17.29 -2.71 -4.89
C GLY A 127 17.37 -1.19 -5.11
N ALA A 128 16.68 -0.69 -6.13
CA ALA A 128 16.59 0.73 -6.43
C ALA A 128 15.89 1.52 -5.33
N ARG A 129 14.79 0.98 -4.79
CA ARG A 129 14.03 1.62 -3.70
C ARG A 129 14.90 1.77 -2.47
N TYR A 130 15.68 0.75 -2.16
CA TYR A 130 16.60 0.77 -1.04
C TYR A 130 17.75 1.78 -1.22
N LEU A 131 18.36 1.87 -2.41
CA LEU A 131 19.38 2.89 -2.69
C LEU A 131 18.81 4.31 -2.62
N GLN A 132 17.61 4.52 -3.17
CA GLN A 132 16.89 5.80 -3.08
C GLN A 132 16.62 6.21 -1.62
N LEU A 133 16.24 5.26 -0.77
CA LEU A 133 15.99 5.52 0.66
C LEU A 133 17.27 5.74 1.47
N SER A 134 18.44 5.33 0.96
CA SER A 134 19.74 5.54 1.60
C SER A 134 20.43 6.86 1.20
N ASN A 135 19.79 7.72 0.39
CA ASN A 135 20.41 8.94 -0.19
C ASN A 135 21.69 8.68 -0.98
N ASP A 136 21.84 7.49 -1.55
CA ASP A 136 22.88 7.19 -2.53
C ASP A 136 22.46 7.81 -3.87
N GLU A 137 22.79 9.09 -4.05
CA GLU A 137 22.32 9.91 -5.18
C GLU A 137 22.97 9.57 -6.53
N ASP A 138 23.98 8.68 -6.56
CA ASP A 138 24.81 8.48 -7.75
C ASP A 138 24.21 7.52 -8.79
N HIS A 139 23.12 6.80 -8.49
CA HIS A 139 22.65 5.68 -9.34
C HIS A 139 21.14 5.72 -9.66
N TYR A 140 20.83 6.43 -10.74
CA TYR A 140 19.50 6.87 -11.18
C TYR A 140 18.67 5.80 -11.91
N SER A 141 18.39 4.64 -11.27
CA SER A 141 17.31 3.77 -11.76
C SER A 141 16.04 3.97 -10.93
N PRO A 142 14.97 4.58 -11.48
CA PRO A 142 13.72 4.79 -10.73
C PRO A 142 13.06 3.46 -10.33
N PRO A 143 12.74 3.24 -9.03
CA PRO A 143 12.09 2.02 -8.56
C PRO A 143 10.77 1.74 -9.28
N ASN A 144 9.95 2.78 -9.46
CA ASN A 144 8.64 2.70 -10.12
C ASN A 144 8.72 2.20 -11.57
N ARG A 145 9.82 2.47 -12.27
CA ARG A 145 10.02 2.00 -13.64
C ARG A 145 10.17 0.48 -13.70
N HIS A 146 10.95 -0.07 -12.78
CA HIS A 146 11.13 -1.51 -12.67
C HIS A 146 9.85 -2.19 -12.18
N TYR A 147 9.16 -1.61 -11.20
CA TYR A 147 7.84 -2.06 -10.77
C TYR A 147 6.84 -2.11 -11.92
N ALA A 148 6.71 -1.03 -12.70
CA ALA A 148 5.82 -0.98 -13.86
C ALA A 148 6.14 -2.05 -14.92
N ARG A 149 7.43 -2.39 -15.11
CA ARG A 149 7.85 -3.47 -16.01
C ARG A 149 7.44 -4.85 -15.51
N ALA A 150 7.54 -5.08 -14.20
CA ALA A 150 7.06 -6.33 -13.61
C ALA A 150 5.54 -6.46 -13.74
N MET A 151 4.81 -5.37 -13.47
CA MET A 151 3.34 -5.36 -13.55
C MET A 151 2.78 -5.34 -14.98
N ALA A 152 3.61 -5.17 -16.00
CA ALA A 152 3.18 -5.23 -17.40
C ALA A 152 2.67 -6.61 -17.84
N ASP A 153 3.02 -7.66 -17.07
CA ASP A 153 2.55 -9.03 -17.26
C ASP A 153 1.97 -9.57 -15.95
N ALA A 154 1.13 -8.75 -15.28
CA ALA A 154 0.54 -9.09 -13.99
C ALA A 154 -0.20 -10.43 -14.01
N ASP A 155 -0.86 -10.75 -15.12
CA ASP A 155 -1.60 -12.01 -15.28
C ASP A 155 -0.69 -13.21 -15.10
N SER A 156 0.56 -13.19 -15.59
CA SER A 156 1.46 -14.33 -15.41
C SER A 156 1.90 -14.51 -13.95
N ILE A 157 2.02 -13.42 -13.18
CA ILE A 157 2.34 -13.47 -11.75
C ILE A 157 1.21 -14.16 -10.98
N PHE A 158 -0.05 -13.79 -11.25
CA PHE A 158 -1.20 -14.22 -10.42
C PHE A 158 -1.94 -15.46 -10.95
N ALA A 159 -1.74 -15.87 -12.21
CA ALA A 159 -2.54 -16.95 -12.81
C ALA A 159 -2.21 -18.36 -12.32
N THR A 160 -0.94 -18.68 -12.02
CA THR A 160 -0.53 -20.09 -11.84
C THR A 160 -0.36 -20.52 -10.39
N GLY A 161 -0.08 -19.59 -9.47
CA GLY A 161 0.19 -19.90 -8.08
C GLY A 161 1.37 -20.85 -7.84
N ASN A 162 2.24 -21.10 -8.81
CA ASN A 162 3.42 -21.98 -8.66
C ASN A 162 4.55 -21.30 -7.85
N LEU A 163 5.69 -21.98 -7.67
CA LEU A 163 6.81 -21.45 -6.89
C LEU A 163 7.38 -20.14 -7.48
N GLU A 164 7.42 -20.03 -8.81
CA GLU A 164 7.86 -18.84 -9.53
C GLU A 164 6.92 -17.65 -9.29
N SER A 165 5.60 -17.88 -9.35
CA SER A 165 4.56 -16.89 -9.01
C SER A 165 4.70 -16.45 -7.55
N LEU A 166 4.85 -17.39 -6.61
CA LEU A 166 5.00 -17.10 -5.18
C LEU A 166 6.25 -16.26 -4.88
N GLU A 167 7.38 -16.53 -5.56
CA GLU A 167 8.58 -15.69 -5.48
C GLU A 167 8.29 -14.25 -5.91
N ALA A 168 7.60 -14.05 -7.05
CA ALA A 168 7.23 -12.72 -7.52
C ALA A 168 6.26 -12.02 -6.56
N MET A 169 5.27 -12.72 -6.00
CA MET A 169 4.32 -12.17 -5.03
C MET A 169 4.98 -11.77 -3.70
N LEU A 170 5.96 -12.56 -3.22
CA LEU A 170 6.77 -12.21 -2.07
C LEU A 170 7.61 -10.95 -2.33
N LEU A 171 8.20 -10.82 -3.52
CA LEU A 171 8.90 -9.60 -3.91
C LEU A 171 7.95 -8.38 -3.97
N LEU A 172 6.73 -8.55 -4.49
CA LEU A 172 5.70 -7.50 -4.48
C LEU A 172 5.36 -7.06 -3.06
N THR A 173 5.15 -8.00 -2.14
CA THR A 173 4.91 -7.71 -0.72
C THR A 173 6.06 -6.89 -0.13
N ILE A 174 7.30 -7.31 -0.36
CA ILE A 174 8.49 -6.64 0.18
C ILE A 174 8.64 -5.23 -0.41
N TYR A 175 8.30 -5.03 -1.69
CA TYR A 175 8.29 -3.72 -2.32
C TYR A 175 7.22 -2.80 -1.68
N GLN A 176 6.01 -3.32 -1.48
CA GLN A 176 4.87 -2.59 -0.91
C GLN A 176 5.07 -2.16 0.54
N LEU A 177 5.86 -2.91 1.32
CA LEU A 177 6.27 -2.46 2.66
C LEU A 177 6.98 -1.11 2.68
N ARG A 178 7.44 -0.62 1.54
CA ARG A 178 8.20 0.63 1.37
C ARG A 178 7.65 1.53 0.29
N SER A 179 6.53 1.17 -0.34
CA SER A 179 5.93 1.90 -1.46
C SER A 179 4.41 1.77 -1.40
N PRO A 180 3.65 2.88 -1.46
CA PRO A 180 2.18 2.83 -1.43
C PRO A 180 1.55 2.33 -2.75
N THR A 181 2.32 1.66 -3.60
CA THR A 181 1.91 1.22 -4.95
C THR A 181 1.25 -0.14 -4.94
N GLY A 182 0.16 -0.31 -5.71
CA GLY A 182 -0.54 -1.59 -5.87
C GLY A 182 -1.68 -1.79 -4.85
N PRO A 183 -2.23 -3.02 -4.76
CA PRO A 183 -3.48 -3.31 -4.03
C PRO A 183 -3.40 -3.22 -2.49
N GLY A 184 -2.25 -2.86 -1.93
CA GLY A 184 -2.00 -2.87 -0.49
C GLY A 184 -1.26 -4.13 -0.04
N VAL A 185 -0.42 -3.96 0.99
CA VAL A 185 0.51 -5.01 1.44
C VAL A 185 -0.20 -6.16 2.14
N TRP A 186 -1.31 -5.91 2.85
CA TRP A 186 -2.12 -6.95 3.49
C TRP A 186 -2.68 -7.93 2.47
N TRP A 187 -3.41 -7.42 1.48
CA TRP A 187 -4.01 -8.23 0.44
C TRP A 187 -2.96 -9.08 -0.30
N MET A 188 -1.80 -8.48 -0.60
CA MET A 188 -0.72 -9.19 -1.30
C MET A 188 -0.17 -10.35 -0.46
N ILE A 189 0.17 -10.12 0.82
CA ILE A 189 0.74 -11.17 1.65
C ILE A 189 -0.28 -12.25 1.99
N GLU A 190 -1.54 -11.87 2.20
CA GLU A 190 -2.64 -12.78 2.44
C GLU A 190 -2.86 -13.70 1.23
N THR A 191 -2.94 -13.13 0.02
CA THR A 191 -3.06 -13.91 -1.23
C THR A 191 -1.86 -14.84 -1.40
N THR A 192 -0.65 -14.35 -1.11
CA THR A 192 0.58 -15.18 -1.15
C THR A 192 0.49 -16.35 -0.19
N MET A 193 0.03 -16.14 1.05
CA MET A 193 -0.11 -17.22 2.03
C MET A 193 -1.16 -18.25 1.60
N ARG A 194 -2.31 -17.81 1.09
CA ARG A 194 -3.34 -18.74 0.57
C ARG A 194 -2.77 -19.63 -0.54
N CYS A 195 -2.06 -19.05 -1.50
CA CYS A 195 -1.38 -19.84 -2.53
C CYS A 195 -0.32 -20.79 -1.95
N CYS A 196 0.44 -20.40 -0.91
CA CYS A 196 1.34 -21.31 -0.21
C CYS A 196 0.59 -22.49 0.44
N ILE A 197 -0.60 -22.25 0.99
CA ILE A 197 -1.46 -23.27 1.59
C ILE A 197 -2.00 -24.22 0.52
N ASP A 198 -2.52 -23.69 -0.59
CA ASP A 198 -3.07 -24.46 -1.71
C ASP A 198 -2.02 -25.36 -2.36
N ASN A 199 -0.76 -24.89 -2.43
CA ASN A 199 0.38 -25.68 -2.90
C ASN A 199 0.93 -26.66 -1.85
N GLY A 200 0.32 -26.73 -0.66
CA GLY A 200 0.75 -27.60 0.42
C GLY A 200 2.15 -27.27 0.96
N LEU A 201 2.63 -26.02 0.85
CA LEU A 201 3.98 -25.64 1.31
C LEU A 201 4.13 -25.67 2.83
N HIS A 202 3.03 -25.57 3.56
CA HIS A 202 2.94 -25.69 5.02
C HIS A 202 3.07 -27.15 5.51
N ARG A 203 2.99 -28.13 4.60
CA ARG A 203 3.03 -29.56 4.91
C ARG A 203 4.40 -30.18 4.61
N GLN A 204 4.81 -31.15 5.42
CA GLN A 204 5.93 -32.03 5.11
C GLN A 204 5.68 -32.76 3.79
N ALA A 205 6.68 -32.77 2.92
CA ALA A 205 6.64 -33.49 1.66
C ALA A 205 7.78 -34.51 1.62
N PRO A 206 7.53 -35.79 1.95
CA PRO A 206 8.55 -36.82 1.86
C PRO A 206 8.93 -37.05 0.39
N ASN A 207 10.20 -37.35 0.14
CA ASN A 207 10.74 -37.74 -1.17
C ASN A 207 10.87 -36.62 -2.23
N LEU A 208 10.89 -35.35 -1.83
CA LEU A 208 11.30 -34.28 -2.75
C LEU A 208 12.83 -34.20 -2.87
N PRO A 209 13.36 -33.82 -4.05
CA PRO A 209 14.76 -33.43 -4.19
C PRO A 209 15.14 -32.35 -3.16
N PRO A 210 16.29 -32.48 -2.48
CA PRO A 210 16.77 -31.52 -1.48
C PRO A 210 16.73 -30.05 -1.93
N THR A 211 17.15 -29.78 -3.17
CA THR A 211 17.07 -28.44 -3.79
C THR A 211 15.65 -27.87 -3.80
N LEU A 212 14.67 -28.67 -4.24
CA LEU A 212 13.27 -28.28 -4.33
C LEU A 212 12.62 -28.16 -2.95
N ASP A 213 12.94 -29.07 -2.03
CA ASP A 213 12.41 -29.05 -0.66
C ASP A 213 12.87 -27.81 0.10
N GLU A 214 14.17 -27.47 0.03
CA GLU A 214 14.68 -26.23 0.63
C GLU A 214 14.07 -24.98 -0.01
N ARG A 215 13.86 -24.96 -1.33
CA ARG A 215 13.14 -23.85 -2.00
C ARG A 215 11.72 -23.69 -1.46
N ARG A 216 10.95 -24.78 -1.34
CA ARG A 216 9.58 -24.77 -0.75
C ARG A 216 9.60 -24.22 0.67
N LYS A 217 10.48 -24.72 1.53
CA LYS A 217 10.60 -24.28 2.94
C LYS A 217 10.91 -22.79 3.02
N ARG A 218 11.88 -22.30 2.24
CA ARG A 218 12.31 -20.90 2.28
C ARG A 218 11.19 -19.95 1.82
N ILE A 219 10.43 -20.31 0.79
CA ILE A 219 9.24 -19.56 0.34
C ILE A 219 8.19 -19.53 1.46
N PHE A 220 7.81 -20.70 2.00
CA PHE A 220 6.79 -20.79 3.04
C PHE A 220 7.16 -20.01 4.30
N TRP A 221 8.36 -20.20 4.85
CA TRP A 221 8.77 -19.54 6.09
C TRP A 221 8.98 -18.03 5.91
N THR A 222 9.36 -17.58 4.71
CA THR A 222 9.39 -16.15 4.40
C THR A 222 7.98 -15.56 4.32
N ALA A 223 7.04 -16.23 3.65
CA ALA A 223 5.63 -15.84 3.62
C ALA A 223 5.05 -15.79 5.03
N TYR A 224 5.31 -16.82 5.85
CA TYR A 224 4.89 -16.92 7.24
C TYR A 224 5.36 -15.70 8.04
N MET A 225 6.67 -15.40 8.00
CA MET A 225 7.19 -14.26 8.76
C MET A 225 6.64 -12.90 8.30
N LEU A 226 6.50 -12.71 6.98
CA LEU A 226 5.94 -11.48 6.44
C LEU A 226 4.47 -11.32 6.86
N GLU A 227 3.66 -12.37 6.73
CA GLU A 227 2.26 -12.34 7.13
C GLU A 227 2.11 -12.02 8.62
N ARG A 228 2.80 -12.75 9.50
CA ARG A 228 2.76 -12.51 10.96
C ARG A 228 3.16 -11.07 11.33
N SER A 229 4.10 -10.49 10.58
CA SER A 229 4.53 -9.10 10.80
C SER A 229 3.46 -8.10 10.34
N VAL A 230 2.91 -8.29 9.14
CA VAL A 230 1.91 -7.37 8.55
C VAL A 230 0.58 -7.49 9.30
N ALA A 231 0.11 -8.71 9.57
CA ALA A 231 -1.12 -8.99 10.32
C ALA A 231 -1.13 -8.23 11.64
N ARG A 232 -0.04 -8.34 12.43
CA ARG A 232 0.11 -7.62 13.69
C ARG A 232 0.11 -6.11 13.53
N THR A 233 0.82 -5.59 12.53
CA THR A 233 0.85 -4.15 12.23
C THR A 233 -0.52 -3.62 11.80
N MET A 234 -1.39 -4.48 11.28
CA MET A 234 -2.71 -4.12 10.76
C MET A 234 -3.86 -4.67 11.61
N GLY A 235 -3.60 -5.13 12.85
CA GLY A 235 -4.63 -5.69 13.73
C GLY A 235 -5.43 -6.87 13.13
N ARG A 236 -4.86 -7.61 12.17
CA ARG A 236 -5.56 -8.71 11.46
C ARG A 236 -5.22 -10.07 12.05
N PRO A 237 -6.13 -11.05 11.98
CA PRO A 237 -5.82 -12.43 12.31
C PRO A 237 -4.89 -13.06 11.27
N HIS A 238 -4.23 -14.12 11.70
CA HIS A 238 -3.35 -14.97 10.88
C HIS A 238 -4.13 -15.91 9.97
N SER A 239 -3.68 -16.16 8.73
CA SER A 239 -4.42 -17.01 7.77
C SER A 239 -4.33 -18.52 8.04
N ILE A 240 -3.31 -18.97 8.77
CA ILE A 240 -3.12 -20.39 9.16
C ILE A 240 -2.72 -20.49 10.63
N SER A 241 -3.22 -21.51 11.35
CA SER A 241 -2.79 -21.80 12.72
C SER A 241 -1.42 -22.48 12.72
N ASP A 242 -0.58 -22.18 13.71
CA ASP A 242 0.71 -22.87 13.90
C ASP A 242 0.54 -24.40 14.12
N ARG A 243 -0.66 -24.85 14.49
CA ARG A 243 -0.99 -26.27 14.69
C ARG A 243 -1.13 -27.05 13.38
N ASP A 244 -1.41 -26.35 12.28
CA ASP A 244 -1.62 -26.96 10.96
C ASP A 244 -0.32 -27.05 10.14
N ILE A 245 0.76 -26.47 10.67
CA ILE A 245 2.08 -26.42 10.06
C ILE A 245 2.94 -27.56 10.60
N ASP A 246 3.37 -28.49 9.73
CA ASP A 246 4.33 -29.54 10.08
C ASP A 246 5.63 -29.49 9.26
N VAL A 247 5.72 -28.62 8.24
CA VAL A 247 6.97 -28.39 7.51
C VAL A 247 8.07 -27.86 8.44
N ALA A 248 9.27 -28.43 8.35
CA ALA A 248 10.42 -27.99 9.14
C ALA A 248 10.93 -26.61 8.71
N LEU A 249 11.63 -25.91 9.61
CA LEU A 249 12.41 -24.72 9.25
C LEU A 249 13.44 -25.06 8.14
N PRO A 250 13.84 -24.10 7.30
CA PRO A 250 14.92 -24.31 6.34
C PRO A 250 16.20 -24.72 7.05
N ALA A 251 17.03 -25.52 6.37
CA ALA A 251 18.30 -25.93 6.92
C ALA A 251 19.25 -24.72 7.08
N ASN A 252 20.09 -24.73 8.11
CA ASN A 252 21.06 -23.68 8.37
C ASN A 252 22.33 -23.92 7.54
N ILE A 253 22.22 -23.74 6.22
CA ILE A 253 23.27 -23.98 5.23
C ILE A 253 23.57 -22.72 4.42
N ASP A 254 24.68 -22.72 3.66
CA ASP A 254 24.98 -21.64 2.73
C ASP A 254 23.95 -21.56 1.59
N ASP A 255 23.76 -20.36 1.03
CA ASP A 255 22.83 -20.10 -0.05
C ASP A 255 23.41 -20.42 -1.44
N GLU A 256 24.73 -20.55 -1.57
CA GLU A 256 25.40 -20.80 -2.85
C GLU A 256 25.34 -22.27 -3.32
N LEU A 257 24.77 -23.18 -2.51
CA LEU A 257 24.66 -24.61 -2.81
C LEU A 257 23.50 -24.89 -3.78
N ASP A 258 23.73 -25.63 -4.85
CA ASP A 258 22.76 -25.83 -5.95
C ASP A 258 22.58 -27.27 -6.44
N THR A 259 23.29 -28.23 -5.85
CA THR A 259 23.14 -29.66 -6.17
C THR A 259 22.59 -30.42 -4.97
N ASP A 260 21.77 -31.43 -5.24
CA ASP A 260 21.11 -32.22 -4.19
C ASP A 260 22.13 -32.90 -3.28
N GLU A 261 23.24 -33.40 -3.82
CA GLU A 261 24.29 -34.07 -3.07
C GLU A 261 25.01 -33.12 -2.09
N VAL A 262 25.36 -31.92 -2.55
CA VAL A 262 26.07 -30.93 -1.72
C VAL A 262 25.14 -30.35 -0.65
N ILE A 263 23.87 -30.10 -0.99
CA ILE A 263 22.86 -29.66 -0.02
C ILE A 263 22.66 -30.72 1.06
N LEU A 264 22.52 -31.99 0.70
CA LEU A 264 22.39 -33.08 1.68
C LEU A 264 23.60 -33.17 2.61
N ALA A 265 24.81 -33.09 2.08
CA ALA A 265 26.04 -33.09 2.87
C ALA A 265 26.08 -31.91 3.86
N ALA A 266 25.74 -30.71 3.39
CA ALA A 266 25.69 -29.50 4.22
C ALA A 266 24.61 -29.58 5.30
N ILE A 267 23.44 -30.18 5.01
CA ILE A 267 22.39 -30.42 6.00
C ILE A 267 22.91 -31.33 7.12
N VAL A 268 23.61 -32.41 6.77
CA VAL A 268 24.18 -33.34 7.75
C VAL A 268 25.23 -32.63 8.61
N GLU A 269 26.12 -31.85 8.01
CA GLU A 269 27.14 -31.07 8.72
C GLU A 269 26.52 -30.02 9.66
N SER A 270 25.52 -29.28 9.17
CA SER A 270 24.79 -28.27 9.93
C SER A 270 24.10 -28.85 11.17
N ASN A 271 23.54 -30.06 11.04
CA ASN A 271 22.93 -30.77 12.18
C ASN A 271 23.96 -31.21 13.23
N GLN A 272 25.21 -31.47 12.83
CA GLN A 272 26.30 -31.78 13.75
C GLN A 272 26.85 -30.53 14.44
N HIS A 273 26.80 -29.36 13.77
CA HIS A 273 27.34 -28.10 14.26
C HIS A 273 26.26 -26.98 14.27
N PRO A 274 25.19 -27.09 15.09
CA PRO A 274 24.04 -26.19 15.04
C PRO A 274 24.34 -24.73 15.41
N ALA A 275 25.51 -24.47 16.01
CA ALA A 275 25.98 -23.12 16.35
C ALA A 275 26.71 -22.41 15.19
N GLN A 276 27.00 -23.11 14.09
CA GLN A 276 27.68 -22.53 12.94
C GLN A 276 26.79 -21.49 12.24
N ILE A 277 27.38 -20.34 11.92
CA ILE A 277 26.69 -19.25 11.22
C ILE A 277 26.80 -19.48 9.71
N SER A 278 25.68 -19.35 9.02
CA SER A 278 25.52 -19.40 7.56
C SER A 278 24.73 -18.19 7.06
N ALA A 279 24.56 -18.08 5.74
CA ALA A 279 23.71 -17.06 5.12
C ALA A 279 22.23 -17.11 5.58
N LEU A 280 21.74 -18.27 6.01
CA LEU A 280 20.34 -18.47 6.43
C LEU A 280 20.10 -18.30 7.93
N THR A 281 21.16 -18.29 8.75
CA THR A 281 21.07 -18.15 10.20
C THR A 281 20.21 -16.95 10.65
N PRO A 282 20.36 -15.71 10.11
CA PRO A 282 19.56 -14.59 10.57
C PRO A 282 18.06 -14.79 10.32
N ALA A 283 17.69 -15.28 9.14
CA ALA A 283 16.29 -15.55 8.79
C ALA A 283 15.67 -16.64 9.68
N ILE A 284 16.37 -17.76 9.86
CA ILE A 284 15.92 -18.88 10.72
C ILE A 284 15.70 -18.39 12.16
N HIS A 285 16.61 -17.59 12.68
CA HIS A 285 16.49 -17.03 14.03
C HIS A 285 15.26 -16.12 14.15
N ILE A 286 14.97 -15.29 13.14
CA ILE A 286 13.74 -14.48 13.10
C ILE A 286 12.47 -15.34 12.92
N PHE A 287 12.50 -16.42 12.14
CA PHE A 287 11.37 -17.34 12.00
C PHE A 287 10.98 -17.95 13.34
N ARG A 288 11.96 -18.34 14.16
CA ARG A 288 11.72 -18.83 15.53
C ARG A 288 11.05 -17.78 16.40
N LEU A 289 11.45 -16.51 16.30
CA LEU A 289 10.77 -15.43 17.01
C LEU A 289 9.32 -15.28 16.55
N GLN A 290 9.05 -15.35 15.24
CA GLN A 290 7.67 -15.26 14.73
C GLN A 290 6.77 -16.41 15.20
N GLN A 291 7.32 -17.59 15.48
CA GLN A 291 6.57 -18.66 16.14
C GLN A 291 6.25 -18.33 17.60
N ILE A 292 7.16 -17.67 18.32
CA ILE A 292 6.90 -17.20 19.69
C ILE A 292 5.85 -16.09 19.65
N ASP A 293 6.01 -15.09 18.78
CA ASP A 293 5.06 -14.00 18.58
C ASP A 293 3.65 -14.49 18.21
N SER A 294 3.55 -15.51 17.36
CA SER A 294 2.28 -16.16 17.03
C SER A 294 1.62 -16.72 18.30
N LYS A 295 2.37 -17.45 19.13
CA LYS A 295 1.88 -17.97 20.41
C LYS A 295 1.51 -16.87 21.41
N ILE A 296 2.26 -15.76 21.44
CA ILE A 296 1.91 -14.58 22.23
C ILE A 296 0.55 -14.06 21.78
N SER A 297 0.39 -13.79 20.49
CA SER A 297 -0.84 -13.25 19.91
C SER A 297 -2.07 -14.12 20.25
N TYR A 298 -1.97 -15.44 20.06
CA TYR A 298 -3.06 -16.38 20.40
C TYR A 298 -3.30 -16.59 21.90
N THR A 299 -2.37 -16.16 22.76
CA THR A 299 -2.47 -16.35 24.22
C THR A 299 -2.94 -15.10 24.93
N VAL A 300 -2.35 -13.94 24.63
CA VAL A 300 -2.56 -12.70 25.38
C VAL A 300 -3.34 -11.64 24.58
N CYS A 301 -3.26 -11.63 23.26
CA CYS A 301 -3.98 -10.66 22.41
C CYS A 301 -5.36 -11.21 21.97
N ARG A 302 -6.08 -11.84 22.90
CA ARG A 302 -7.37 -12.48 22.61
C ARG A 302 -8.52 -11.50 22.76
N VAL A 303 -9.44 -11.54 21.79
CA VAL A 303 -10.69 -10.75 21.83
C VAL A 303 -11.85 -11.51 22.46
N ASP A 304 -11.74 -12.84 22.58
CA ASP A 304 -12.80 -13.72 23.06
C ASP A 304 -12.72 -14.01 24.57
N LYS A 305 -11.71 -13.48 25.27
CA LYS A 305 -11.53 -13.61 26.72
C LYS A 305 -10.98 -12.33 27.32
N ASP A 306 -11.39 -12.07 28.55
CA ASP A 306 -10.82 -10.98 29.34
C ASP A 306 -9.36 -11.27 29.71
N VAL A 307 -8.57 -10.21 29.86
CA VAL A 307 -7.15 -10.28 30.21
C VAL A 307 -6.95 -10.96 31.58
N SER A 308 -7.89 -10.80 32.52
CA SER A 308 -7.86 -11.44 33.84
C SER A 308 -7.97 -12.96 33.80
N GLU A 309 -8.53 -13.53 32.73
CA GLU A 309 -8.62 -14.99 32.54
C GLU A 309 -7.30 -15.62 32.05
N ILE A 310 -6.33 -14.78 31.64
CA ILE A 310 -5.05 -15.26 31.16
C ILE A 310 -4.23 -15.80 32.33
N LYS A 311 -3.98 -17.11 32.29
CA LYS A 311 -3.23 -17.79 33.36
C LYS A 311 -1.78 -17.27 33.42
N PRO A 312 -1.28 -16.78 34.58
CA PRO A 312 0.05 -16.17 34.69
C PRO A 312 1.20 -17.06 34.21
N HIS A 313 1.14 -18.37 34.49
CA HIS A 313 2.17 -19.31 34.06
C HIS A 313 2.35 -19.38 32.53
N LYS A 314 1.31 -19.06 31.74
CA LYS A 314 1.43 -18.98 30.28
C LYS A 314 2.28 -17.78 29.86
N VAL A 315 2.06 -16.64 30.50
CA VAL A 315 2.84 -15.41 30.28
C VAL A 315 4.30 -15.64 30.69
N THR A 316 4.54 -16.23 31.86
CA THR A 316 5.89 -16.61 32.32
C THR A 316 6.61 -17.53 31.34
N ARG A 317 5.91 -18.54 30.79
CA ARG A 317 6.48 -19.47 29.81
C ARG A 317 6.83 -18.77 28.49
N LEU A 318 5.97 -17.89 27.99
CA LEU A 318 6.24 -17.11 26.78
C LEU A 318 7.42 -16.15 27.00
N ARG A 319 7.48 -15.52 28.18
CA ARG A 319 8.60 -14.67 28.55
C ARG A 319 9.92 -15.46 28.60
N GLN A 320 9.92 -16.63 29.23
CA GLN A 320 11.10 -17.50 29.25
C GLN A 320 11.54 -17.88 27.84
N ALA A 321 10.61 -18.22 26.94
CA ALA A 321 10.94 -18.51 25.54
C ALA A 321 11.59 -17.31 24.81
N LEU A 322 11.19 -16.07 25.12
CA LEU A 322 11.83 -14.86 24.60
C LEU A 322 13.25 -14.67 25.14
N GLU A 323 13.49 -14.96 26.43
CA GLU A 323 14.84 -14.89 27.01
C GLU A 323 15.75 -15.99 26.44
N GLU A 324 15.24 -17.20 26.24
CA GLU A 324 15.96 -18.30 25.59
C GLU A 324 16.30 -17.94 24.13
N TRP A 325 15.34 -17.34 23.41
CA TRP A 325 15.57 -16.84 22.05
C TRP A 325 16.67 -15.77 22.03
N LYS A 326 16.61 -14.80 22.96
CA LYS A 326 17.61 -13.73 23.10
C LYS A 326 19.00 -14.28 23.45
N ALA A 327 19.08 -15.28 24.33
CA ALA A 327 20.35 -15.94 24.68
C ALA A 327 20.95 -16.68 23.47
N ALA A 328 20.12 -17.12 22.54
CA ALA A 328 20.51 -17.79 21.31
C ALA A 328 20.77 -16.83 20.12
N ILE A 329 20.85 -15.51 20.34
CA ILE A 329 21.22 -14.55 19.29
C ILE A 329 22.59 -14.93 18.72
N PRO A 330 22.72 -15.14 17.38
CA PRO A 330 23.99 -15.53 16.76
C PRO A 330 25.10 -14.52 17.06
N GLN A 331 26.26 -15.01 17.51
CA GLN A 331 27.43 -14.19 17.81
C GLN A 331 28.44 -14.28 16.65
N THR A 332 28.67 -13.17 15.95
CA THR A 332 29.72 -13.09 14.93
C THR A 332 31.09 -12.86 15.57
N GLY A 333 32.13 -13.54 15.09
CA GLY A 333 33.50 -13.31 15.54
C GLY A 333 33.99 -11.87 15.28
N PRO A 334 34.96 -11.38 16.06
CA PRO A 334 35.42 -9.99 16.02
C PRO A 334 36.09 -9.56 14.69
N GLU A 335 36.49 -10.52 13.86
CA GLU A 335 37.21 -10.27 12.60
C GLU A 335 36.30 -9.98 11.39
N ASN A 336 34.99 -10.28 11.50
CA ASN A 336 34.02 -10.00 10.44
C ASN A 336 33.26 -8.71 10.77
N LYS A 337 33.19 -7.75 9.83
CA LYS A 337 32.21 -6.65 9.95
C LYS A 337 30.81 -7.28 9.90
N PRO A 338 30.04 -7.27 11.00
CA PRO A 338 28.77 -7.98 11.02
C PRO A 338 27.81 -7.31 10.05
N HIS A 339 27.17 -8.11 9.21
CA HIS A 339 26.05 -7.66 8.39
C HIS A 339 24.99 -7.02 9.30
N PRO A 340 24.30 -5.93 8.94
CA PRO A 340 23.31 -5.27 9.80
C PRO A 340 22.26 -6.20 10.44
N TYR A 341 21.75 -7.18 9.68
CA TYR A 341 20.81 -8.21 10.18
C TYR A 341 21.44 -9.32 11.04
N LEU A 342 22.77 -9.35 11.18
CA LEU A 342 23.53 -10.19 12.11
C LEU A 342 24.03 -9.40 13.33
N THR A 343 23.67 -8.13 13.46
CA THR A 343 24.01 -7.34 14.65
C THR A 343 23.09 -7.69 15.82
N THR A 344 23.63 -7.55 17.03
CA THR A 344 22.84 -7.62 18.26
C THR A 344 21.71 -6.58 18.26
N ASP A 345 21.96 -5.38 17.74
CA ASP A 345 20.98 -4.28 17.72
C ASP A 345 19.69 -4.64 16.98
N TYR A 346 19.80 -5.22 15.78
CA TYR A 346 18.63 -5.62 14.99
C TYR A 346 17.77 -6.65 15.73
N HIS A 347 18.40 -7.66 16.32
CA HIS A 347 17.70 -8.70 17.07
C HIS A 347 17.09 -8.16 18.36
N MET A 348 17.78 -7.27 19.05
CA MET A 348 17.26 -6.63 20.26
C MET A 348 16.04 -5.74 19.99
N ILE A 349 15.94 -5.09 18.83
CA ILE A 349 14.70 -4.42 18.42
C ILE A 349 13.54 -5.41 18.35
N GLN A 350 13.76 -6.58 17.74
CA GLN A 350 12.69 -7.58 17.65
C GLN A 350 12.32 -8.17 19.02
N TYR A 351 13.31 -8.39 19.88
CA TYR A 351 13.10 -8.79 21.28
C TYR A 351 12.22 -7.80 22.02
N HIS A 352 12.58 -6.51 22.02
CA HIS A 352 11.82 -5.49 22.73
C HIS A 352 10.41 -5.29 22.17
N LYS A 353 10.23 -5.42 20.85
CA LYS A 353 8.89 -5.47 20.24
C LYS A 353 8.05 -6.63 20.76
N ALA A 354 8.64 -7.82 20.93
CA ALA A 354 7.94 -8.98 21.47
C ALA A 354 7.62 -8.82 22.97
N ILE A 355 8.49 -8.17 23.75
CA ILE A 355 8.21 -7.82 25.15
C ILE A 355 7.05 -6.82 25.26
N ILE A 356 7.00 -5.81 24.39
CA ILE A 356 5.86 -4.90 24.32
C ILE A 356 4.60 -5.71 23.99
N LEU A 357 4.60 -6.50 22.92
CA LEU A 357 3.45 -7.31 22.53
C LEU A 357 2.94 -8.24 23.64
N LEU A 358 3.85 -8.89 24.39
CA LEU A 358 3.49 -9.79 25.48
C LEU A 358 2.75 -9.09 26.61
N ASN A 359 3.09 -7.83 26.88
CA ASN A 359 2.59 -7.09 28.03
C ASN A 359 1.53 -6.05 27.68
N LEU A 360 1.37 -5.72 26.40
CA LEU A 360 0.49 -4.66 25.93
C LEU A 360 -0.96 -4.82 26.45
N PRO A 361 -1.61 -6.00 26.38
CA PRO A 361 -2.97 -6.17 26.90
C PRO A 361 -3.09 -5.99 28.42
N PHE A 362 -2.00 -6.16 29.17
CA PHE A 362 -1.97 -5.99 30.62
C PHE A 362 -1.69 -4.56 31.04
N LEU A 363 -1.18 -3.72 30.13
CA LEU A 363 -0.66 -2.39 30.44
C LEU A 363 -1.66 -1.50 31.22
N PRO A 364 -2.96 -1.45 30.89
CA PRO A 364 -3.93 -0.66 31.67
C PRO A 364 -4.13 -1.10 33.11
N PHE A 365 -3.72 -2.34 33.45
CA PHE A 365 -3.86 -2.91 34.78
C PHE A 365 -2.54 -2.91 35.57
N LEU A 366 -1.45 -2.42 34.97
CA LEU A 366 -0.16 -2.32 35.65
C LEU A 366 -0.10 -1.03 36.47
N THR A 367 0.35 -1.14 37.72
CA THR A 367 0.66 0.04 38.54
C THR A 367 2.09 0.51 38.27
N PRO A 368 2.40 1.80 38.48
CA PRO A 368 3.75 2.32 38.31
C PRO A 368 4.82 1.62 39.16
N GLN A 369 4.44 1.03 40.29
CA GLN A 369 5.34 0.26 41.17
C GLN A 369 5.66 -1.15 40.63
N SER A 370 4.98 -1.58 39.57
CA SER A 370 5.17 -2.91 38.98
C SER A 370 6.51 -2.99 38.21
N PRO A 371 7.35 -4.01 38.43
CA PRO A 371 8.54 -4.24 37.62
C PRO A 371 8.22 -4.38 36.12
N THR A 372 7.07 -4.98 35.79
CA THR A 372 6.60 -5.15 34.41
C THR A 372 6.30 -3.81 33.74
N PHE A 373 5.79 -2.83 34.49
CA PHE A 373 5.52 -1.49 33.99
C PHE A 373 6.83 -0.82 33.50
N HIS A 374 7.84 -0.78 34.37
CA HIS A 374 9.14 -0.20 34.01
C HIS A 374 9.86 -0.95 32.88
N GLU A 375 9.65 -2.26 32.79
CA GLU A 375 10.19 -3.06 31.70
C GLU A 375 9.58 -2.74 30.33
N VAL A 376 8.26 -2.53 30.29
CA VAL A 376 7.55 -2.13 29.07
C VAL A 376 8.03 -0.75 28.62
N VAL A 377 8.13 0.22 29.54
CA VAL A 377 8.71 1.54 29.28
C VAL A 377 10.13 1.44 28.75
N HIS A 378 10.99 0.65 29.41
CA HIS A 378 12.36 0.43 28.99
C HIS A 378 12.42 -0.19 27.58
N SER A 379 11.59 -1.20 27.31
CA SER A 379 11.55 -1.87 26.01
C SER A 379 11.09 -0.94 24.89
N ALA A 380 10.08 -0.11 25.16
CA ALA A 380 9.63 0.94 24.23
C ALA A 380 10.76 1.93 23.91
N GLY A 381 11.46 2.43 24.93
CA GLY A 381 12.60 3.32 24.73
C GLY A 381 13.76 2.69 23.95
N GLN A 382 14.02 1.38 24.16
CA GLN A 382 15.02 0.63 23.41
C GLN A 382 14.62 0.48 21.93
N VAL A 383 13.36 0.20 21.60
CA VAL A 383 12.91 0.12 20.20
C VAL A 383 13.26 1.40 19.45
N CYS A 384 12.94 2.58 20.00
CA CYS A 384 13.22 3.87 19.37
C CYS A 384 14.73 4.15 19.30
N SER A 385 15.45 3.96 20.41
CA SER A 385 16.89 4.26 20.50
C SER A 385 17.73 3.37 19.59
N LEU A 386 17.45 2.06 19.54
CA LEU A 386 18.14 1.11 18.67
C LEU A 386 17.79 1.35 17.20
N SER A 387 16.52 1.67 16.89
CA SER A 387 16.11 2.04 15.52
C SER A 387 16.87 3.26 15.01
N LYS A 388 17.00 4.30 15.85
CA LYS A 388 17.81 5.48 15.54
C LYS A 388 19.28 5.14 15.39
N ARG A 389 19.85 4.32 16.29
CA ARG A 389 21.27 3.94 16.21
C ARG A 389 21.60 3.17 14.93
N LEU A 390 20.75 2.22 14.54
CA LEU A 390 20.88 1.52 13.27
C LEU A 390 20.79 2.49 12.09
N HIS A 391 19.91 3.48 12.15
CA HIS A 391 19.83 4.52 11.13
C HIS A 391 21.10 5.39 11.06
N ASP A 392 21.57 5.90 12.20
CA ASP A 392 22.76 6.77 12.32
C ASP A 392 24.04 6.06 11.83
N GLN A 393 24.14 4.75 12.08
CA GLN A 393 25.22 3.90 11.57
C GLN A 393 25.14 3.64 10.05
N GLN A 394 24.19 4.28 9.36
CA GLN A 394 23.87 4.06 7.96
C GLN A 394 23.63 2.57 7.64
N THR A 395 23.16 1.81 8.65
CA THR A 395 22.84 0.42 8.38
C THR A 395 21.70 0.40 7.38
N TYR A 396 21.84 -0.45 6.39
CA TYR A 396 20.97 -0.51 5.23
C TYR A 396 19.54 -1.03 5.55
N ILE A 397 19.15 -1.05 6.83
CA ILE A 397 17.86 -1.46 7.37
C ILE A 397 16.89 -0.31 7.18
N SER A 398 16.26 -0.29 6.01
CA SER A 398 15.46 0.87 5.58
C SER A 398 14.07 0.93 6.19
N PHE A 399 13.60 2.18 6.24
CA PHE A 399 12.21 2.60 6.43
C PHE A 399 11.24 1.62 5.78
N SER A 400 10.27 1.19 6.56
CA SER A 400 9.15 0.37 6.11
C SER A 400 7.95 0.69 6.96
N LEU A 401 6.78 0.33 6.47
CA LEU A 401 5.53 0.32 7.24
C LEU A 401 5.73 -0.32 8.62
N LEU A 402 6.42 -1.46 8.70
CA LEU A 402 6.66 -2.17 9.96
C LEU A 402 7.54 -1.37 10.92
N SER A 403 8.51 -0.62 10.39
CA SER A 403 9.39 0.25 11.20
C SER A 403 8.64 1.48 11.71
N LEU A 404 7.77 2.06 10.89
CA LEU A 404 6.90 3.16 11.29
C LEU A 404 5.99 2.73 12.43
N HIS A 405 5.28 1.62 12.26
CA HIS A 405 4.42 1.02 13.28
C HIS A 405 5.18 0.80 14.59
N ALA A 406 6.34 0.13 14.53
CA ALA A 406 7.10 -0.19 15.72
C ALA A 406 7.56 1.05 16.50
N ASN A 407 8.00 2.11 15.81
CA ASN A 407 8.39 3.36 16.48
C ASN A 407 7.17 4.11 17.03
N PHE A 408 6.08 4.17 16.27
CA PHE A 408 4.86 4.84 16.71
C PHE A 408 4.26 4.17 17.95
N VAL A 409 4.08 2.84 17.95
CA VAL A 409 3.57 2.10 19.12
C VAL A 409 4.49 2.22 20.33
N ALA A 410 5.82 2.13 20.12
CA ALA A 410 6.77 2.36 21.22
C ALA A 410 6.66 3.79 21.77
N GLY A 411 6.48 4.79 20.89
CA GLY A 411 6.18 6.17 21.27
C GLY A 411 4.93 6.28 22.13
N LEU A 412 3.81 5.72 21.67
CA LEU A 412 2.54 5.72 22.40
C LEU A 412 2.66 5.07 23.78
N VAL A 413 3.32 3.91 23.87
CA VAL A 413 3.56 3.23 25.14
C VAL A 413 4.36 4.10 26.11
N MET A 414 5.40 4.80 25.62
CA MET A 414 6.18 5.71 26.47
C MET A 414 5.33 6.88 26.99
N VAL A 415 4.54 7.52 26.11
CA VAL A 415 3.66 8.64 26.48
C VAL A 415 2.58 8.17 27.46
N TYR A 416 1.91 7.06 27.17
CA TYR A 416 0.89 6.46 28.02
C TYR A 416 1.42 6.21 29.44
N CYS A 417 2.58 5.55 29.57
CA CYS A 417 3.19 5.30 30.87
C CYS A 417 3.60 6.59 31.58
N PHE A 418 4.03 7.62 30.85
CA PHE A 418 4.36 8.92 31.42
C PHE A 418 3.12 9.62 31.99
N CYS A 419 1.97 9.54 31.31
CA CYS A 419 0.71 10.08 31.84
C CYS A 419 0.29 9.39 33.15
N LEU A 420 0.58 8.08 33.27
CA LEU A 420 0.30 7.32 34.50
C LEU A 420 1.29 7.61 35.64
N ASP A 421 2.54 7.94 35.33
CA ASP A 421 3.58 8.26 36.31
C ASP A 421 4.66 9.15 35.68
N SER A 422 4.60 10.45 35.95
CA SER A 422 5.55 11.44 35.44
C SER A 422 6.96 11.24 36.04
N SER A 423 7.08 10.55 37.18
CA SER A 423 8.37 10.29 37.83
C SER A 423 9.31 9.39 37.01
N ILE A 424 8.79 8.70 35.98
CA ILE A 424 9.63 7.95 35.02
C ILE A 424 10.52 8.86 34.16
N PHE A 425 10.26 10.18 34.18
CA PHE A 425 11.07 11.14 33.45
C PHE A 425 12.54 11.04 33.83
N SER A 426 13.37 10.91 32.80
CA SER A 426 14.82 10.87 32.97
C SER A 426 15.48 11.36 31.69
N PRO A 427 16.78 11.73 31.74
CA PRO A 427 17.53 12.05 30.52
C PRO A 427 17.49 10.93 29.47
N LYS A 428 17.44 9.66 29.91
CA LYS A 428 17.32 8.49 29.02
C LYS A 428 15.93 8.38 28.39
N PHE A 429 14.86 8.61 29.17
CA PHE A 429 13.48 8.65 28.66
C PHE A 429 13.32 9.77 27.62
N SER A 430 13.71 11.00 27.95
CA SER A 430 13.70 12.15 27.03
C SER A 430 14.49 11.87 25.74
N SER A 431 15.66 11.24 25.86
CA SER A 431 16.45 10.84 24.69
C SER A 431 15.72 9.81 23.81
N SER A 432 14.96 8.89 24.42
CA SER A 432 14.20 7.87 23.70
C SER A 432 12.97 8.45 23.00
N VAL A 433 12.25 9.38 23.64
CA VAL A 433 11.15 10.14 23.03
C VAL A 433 11.65 10.96 21.83
N ARG A 434 12.79 11.65 21.97
CA ARG A 434 13.43 12.36 20.86
C ARG A 434 13.86 11.42 19.74
N ALA A 435 14.36 10.23 20.07
CA ALA A 435 14.69 9.21 19.07
C ALA A 435 13.45 8.75 18.29
N CYS A 436 12.31 8.57 18.97
CA CYS A 436 11.03 8.28 18.34
C CYS A 436 10.62 9.37 17.33
N SER A 437 10.52 10.62 17.79
CA SER A 437 10.13 11.76 16.94
C SER A 437 11.08 11.91 15.74
N THR A 438 12.40 11.75 15.96
CA THR A 438 13.40 11.75 14.88
C THR A 438 13.11 10.67 13.83
N MET A 439 12.85 9.43 14.26
CA MET A 439 12.57 8.33 13.34
C MET A 439 11.26 8.55 12.58
N LEU A 440 10.19 9.01 13.25
CA LEU A 440 8.90 9.33 12.62
C LEU A 440 9.07 10.47 11.59
N TYR A 441 9.82 11.52 11.93
CA TYR A 441 10.18 12.60 11.02
C TYR A 441 10.89 12.08 9.77
N ILE A 442 11.96 11.31 9.93
CA ILE A 442 12.75 10.80 8.81
C ILE A 442 11.90 9.89 7.90
N ILE A 443 11.01 9.07 8.47
CA ILE A 443 10.08 8.25 7.69
C ILE A 443 9.09 9.14 6.93
N SER A 444 8.54 10.17 7.58
CA SER A 444 7.54 11.09 7.00
C SER A 444 8.06 11.88 5.81
N GLU A 445 9.34 12.28 5.82
CA GLU A 445 9.99 12.97 4.70
C GLU A 445 9.98 12.15 3.40
N ARG A 446 9.91 10.82 3.52
CA ARG A 446 10.01 9.88 2.39
C ARG A 446 8.68 9.20 2.09
N TRP A 447 7.71 9.31 3.01
CA TRP A 447 6.38 8.76 2.88
C TRP A 447 5.34 9.76 3.43
N PRO A 448 4.70 10.56 2.56
CA PRO A 448 3.81 11.64 2.98
C PRO A 448 2.67 11.22 3.92
N ARG A 449 2.12 10.00 3.78
CA ARG A 449 1.07 9.50 4.68
C ARG A 449 1.57 9.31 6.12
N ALA A 450 2.86 9.01 6.32
CA ALA A 450 3.43 8.88 7.67
C ALA A 450 3.52 10.22 8.43
N VAL A 451 3.25 11.36 7.77
CA VAL A 451 3.12 12.66 8.43
C VAL A 451 1.99 12.66 9.47
N GLN A 452 0.91 11.92 9.23
CA GLN A 452 -0.20 11.81 10.20
C GLN A 452 0.28 11.20 11.51
N ALA A 453 0.94 10.03 11.46
CA ALA A 453 1.51 9.38 12.64
C ALA A 453 2.54 10.25 13.37
N ARG A 454 3.39 10.98 12.62
CA ARG A 454 4.33 11.93 13.21
C ARG A 454 3.60 13.07 13.94
N ASN A 455 2.66 13.73 13.27
CA ASN A 455 1.93 14.86 13.84
C ASN A 455 1.11 14.46 15.06
N ALA A 456 0.47 13.28 15.03
CA ALA A 456 -0.22 12.73 16.18
C ALA A 456 0.72 12.55 17.37
N PHE A 457 1.88 11.92 17.15
CA PHE A 457 2.89 11.73 18.20
C PHE A 457 3.43 13.06 18.75
N ASP A 458 3.79 14.01 17.89
CA ASP A 458 4.35 15.29 18.32
C ASP A 458 3.31 16.11 19.12
N ARG A 459 2.02 16.03 18.77
CA ARG A 459 0.93 16.65 19.56
C ARG A 459 0.78 16.01 20.93
N LEU A 460 0.82 14.68 21.00
CA LEU A 460 0.77 13.95 22.27
C LEU A 460 1.92 14.36 23.19
N VAL A 461 3.15 14.43 22.65
CA VAL A 461 4.32 14.87 23.41
C VAL A 461 4.19 16.34 23.86
N ALA A 462 3.69 17.24 23.00
CA ALA A 462 3.50 18.64 23.35
C ALA A 462 2.49 18.80 24.50
N ALA A 463 1.34 18.13 24.41
CA ALA A 463 0.30 18.16 25.45
C ALA A 463 0.84 17.68 26.81
N THR A 464 1.73 16.67 26.83
CA THR A 464 2.37 16.22 28.08
C THR A 464 3.39 17.17 28.68
N ILE A 465 3.98 18.09 27.89
CA ILE A 465 5.01 19.04 28.36
C ILE A 465 4.37 20.35 28.85
N GLU A 466 3.29 20.79 28.20
CA GLU A 466 2.59 22.04 28.54
C GLU A 466 1.87 21.95 29.89
N SER A 467 1.31 20.80 30.25
CA SER A 467 0.66 20.56 31.54
C SER A 467 1.61 20.62 32.75
N GLU A 468 2.85 20.16 32.63
CA GLU A 468 3.86 20.24 33.72
C GLU A 468 4.33 21.68 33.99
N HIS A 469 4.22 22.59 33.01
CA HIS A 469 4.61 23.99 33.18
C HIS A 469 3.57 24.80 33.98
N ASP A 470 2.30 24.43 33.90
CA ASP A 470 1.24 25.06 34.68
C ASP A 470 1.24 24.58 36.15
N GLU A 471 1.64 23.34 36.44
CA GLU A 471 1.85 22.85 37.81
C GLU A 471 2.97 23.60 38.55
N ASN A 472 4.10 23.90 37.87
CA ASN A 472 5.23 24.60 38.49
C ASN A 472 5.00 26.13 38.68
N ASN A 473 4.05 26.73 37.96
CA ASN A 473 3.70 28.15 38.10
C ASN A 473 2.59 28.42 39.14
N GLY A 474 1.96 27.38 39.71
CA GLY A 474 0.91 27.48 40.73
C GLY A 474 1.38 27.87 42.14
N LEU A 475 2.69 27.85 42.42
CA LEU A 475 3.26 28.08 43.76
C LEU A 475 3.41 29.57 44.17
N SER A 476 2.78 30.52 43.47
CA SER A 476 2.82 31.95 43.83
C SER A 476 1.45 32.61 43.97
N ARG A 477 0.50 31.99 44.68
CA ARG A 477 -0.71 32.67 45.14
C ARG A 477 -0.81 32.66 46.67
N THR A 478 -0.96 33.87 47.18
CA THR A 478 -0.87 34.35 48.56
C THR A 478 -1.80 33.66 49.54
N GLU A 479 -1.28 33.47 50.75
CA GLU A 479 -1.97 33.20 52.01
C GLU A 479 -3.19 34.13 52.19
N ASP A 480 -4.37 33.54 52.43
CA ASP A 480 -5.42 34.01 53.36
C ASP A 480 -6.74 33.25 53.10
N ASP A 481 -6.97 32.15 53.82
CA ASP A 481 -8.19 31.91 54.61
C ASP A 481 -8.21 30.50 55.24
N VAL A 482 -8.56 30.47 56.53
CA VAL A 482 -8.56 29.30 57.41
C VAL A 482 -9.99 28.74 57.55
N HIS A 483 -10.23 27.47 57.21
CA HIS A 483 -10.79 26.47 58.16
C HIS A 483 -10.94 25.04 57.58
N VAL A 484 -10.07 24.16 58.11
CA VAL A 484 -10.18 22.72 58.43
C VAL A 484 -11.39 21.91 57.95
N SER A 485 -11.14 20.92 57.09
CA SER A 485 -11.49 19.52 57.38
C SER A 485 -10.37 18.61 56.89
N GLN A 486 -9.94 17.72 57.76
CA GLN A 486 -8.72 16.94 57.69
C GLN A 486 -9.09 15.50 57.34
N ASP A 487 -8.98 15.14 56.06
CA ASP A 487 -8.77 13.77 55.61
C ASP A 487 -7.66 13.80 54.55
N CYS A 488 -6.43 13.62 55.04
CA CYS A 488 -5.23 13.59 54.24
C CYS A 488 -5.03 12.19 53.65
N LEU A 489 -5.01 12.08 52.32
CA LEU A 489 -4.11 11.25 51.48
C LEU A 489 -4.53 11.42 50.00
N ALA A 490 -4.45 12.64 49.46
CA ALA A 490 -4.63 12.91 48.03
C ALA A 490 -3.40 13.70 47.54
N ALA A 491 -2.50 13.00 46.86
CA ALA A 491 -1.42 13.62 46.11
C ALA A 491 -1.94 13.87 44.68
N ASP A 492 -2.01 15.14 44.28
CA ASP A 492 -1.85 15.65 42.92
C ASP A 492 -2.73 15.07 41.78
N GLU A 493 -4.05 14.92 41.97
CA GLU A 493 -4.95 14.39 40.93
C GLU A 493 -5.29 15.36 39.78
N SER A 494 -5.09 16.69 39.92
CA SER A 494 -5.65 17.66 38.96
C SER A 494 -4.87 17.78 37.64
N GLY A 495 -3.54 17.87 37.66
CA GLY A 495 -2.77 18.00 36.42
C GLY A 495 -2.59 16.66 35.69
N HIS A 496 -2.46 15.56 36.43
CA HIS A 496 -2.52 14.20 35.88
C HIS A 496 -3.80 13.93 35.10
N LEU A 497 -4.95 14.39 35.60
CA LEU A 497 -6.24 14.24 34.92
C LEU A 497 -6.30 15.07 33.62
N GLU A 498 -5.72 16.27 33.59
CA GLU A 498 -5.66 17.10 32.38
C GLU A 498 -4.76 16.49 31.29
N VAL A 499 -3.60 15.93 31.65
CA VAL A 499 -2.73 15.22 30.71
C VAL A 499 -3.42 14.00 30.13
N TRP A 500 -4.09 13.23 30.99
CA TRP A 500 -4.83 12.04 30.59
C TRP A 500 -5.99 12.38 29.66
N ASN A 501 -6.80 13.38 30.00
CA ASN A 501 -7.91 13.84 29.15
C ASN A 501 -7.40 14.36 27.79
N SER A 502 -6.24 15.04 27.77
CA SER A 502 -5.62 15.49 26.52
C SER A 502 -5.11 14.33 25.67
N PHE A 503 -4.53 13.30 26.31
CA PHE A 503 -4.12 12.06 25.65
C PHE A 503 -5.31 11.35 25.01
N GLU A 504 -6.41 11.18 25.75
CA GLU A 504 -7.65 10.58 25.26
C GLU A 504 -8.22 11.38 24.08
N SER A 505 -8.36 12.70 24.22
CA SER A 505 -8.90 13.57 23.17
C SER A 505 -8.07 13.53 21.88
N ILE A 506 -6.73 13.50 21.98
CA ILE A 506 -5.87 13.45 20.78
C ILE A 506 -5.97 12.11 20.06
N LEU A 507 -6.18 11.00 20.79
CA LEU A 507 -6.43 9.70 20.19
C LEU A 507 -7.80 9.67 19.51
N GLU A 508 -8.85 10.20 20.14
CA GLU A 508 -10.18 10.36 19.55
C GLU A 508 -10.17 11.20 18.26
N ASP A 509 -9.42 12.31 18.24
CA ASP A 509 -9.22 13.15 17.05
C ASP A 509 -8.66 12.37 15.85
N HIS A 510 -7.90 11.32 16.11
CA HIS A 510 -7.33 10.43 15.10
C HIS A 510 -8.12 9.11 14.96
N GLN A 511 -9.31 9.04 15.55
CA GLN A 511 -10.23 7.88 15.60
C GLN A 511 -9.63 6.65 16.31
N ILE A 512 -8.54 6.81 17.04
CA ILE A 512 -7.85 5.74 17.76
C ILE A 512 -8.58 5.48 19.07
N ASP A 513 -9.25 4.33 19.17
CA ASP A 513 -9.97 3.93 20.36
C ASP A 513 -9.01 3.59 21.52
N LEU A 514 -9.18 4.22 22.68
CA LEU A 514 -8.29 4.04 23.84
C LEU A 514 -8.36 2.63 24.46
N GLY A 515 -9.50 1.94 24.35
CA GLY A 515 -9.68 0.58 24.83
C GLY A 515 -9.12 -0.48 23.88
N THR A 516 -9.08 -0.18 22.57
CA THR A 516 -8.72 -1.15 21.53
C THR A 516 -7.53 -0.74 20.67
N TRP A 517 -6.87 0.41 20.83
CA TRP A 517 -5.70 0.81 20.02
C TRP A 517 -4.53 -0.19 20.06
N MET A 518 -4.52 -1.03 21.10
CA MET A 518 -3.57 -2.12 21.28
C MET A 518 -3.89 -3.36 20.43
N HIS A 519 -5.11 -3.44 19.90
CA HIS A 519 -5.71 -4.58 19.19
C HIS A 519 -6.18 -4.21 17.77
N ASP A 520 -6.65 -2.98 17.56
CA ASP A 520 -7.10 -2.45 16.29
C ASP A 520 -5.95 -1.93 15.43
N SER A 521 -6.19 -1.89 14.13
CA SER A 521 -5.25 -1.38 13.15
C SER A 521 -5.14 0.14 13.27
N ILE A 522 -4.24 0.63 14.13
CA ILE A 522 -3.92 2.06 14.30
C ILE A 522 -3.78 2.77 12.95
N PHE A 523 -3.22 2.08 11.94
CA PHE A 523 -2.99 2.63 10.62
C PHE A 523 -4.18 2.50 9.65
N ASP A 524 -5.10 1.54 9.82
CA ASP A 524 -6.38 1.59 9.09
C ASP A 524 -7.22 2.76 9.64
N THR A 525 -7.20 2.95 10.95
CA THR A 525 -7.89 4.03 11.67
C THR A 525 -7.36 5.42 11.29
N MET A 526 -6.04 5.58 11.18
CA MET A 526 -5.42 6.82 10.68
C MET A 526 -5.61 7.03 9.16
N GLY A 527 -6.32 6.15 8.44
CA GLY A 527 -6.49 6.25 6.99
C GLY A 527 -5.20 6.07 6.19
N MET A 528 -4.18 5.44 6.78
CA MET A 528 -2.90 5.19 6.12
C MET A 528 -3.03 4.12 5.03
N PHE A 529 -4.00 3.21 5.20
CA PHE A 529 -4.43 2.25 4.20
C PHE A 529 -5.76 2.68 3.58
N GLN A 530 -5.81 2.71 2.25
CA GLN A 530 -7.08 2.72 1.54
C GLN A 530 -7.23 1.35 0.91
N PRO A 531 -8.15 0.51 1.41
CA PRO A 531 -8.81 -0.47 0.57
C PRO A 531 -9.47 0.27 -0.61
N ILE A 532 -9.65 -0.44 -1.72
CA ILE A 532 -10.47 0.04 -2.85
C ILE A 532 -11.93 0.28 -2.44
N ASP A 533 -12.33 -0.18 -1.24
CA ASP A 533 -13.68 -0.04 -0.70
C ASP A 533 -13.78 1.13 0.28
N SER A 534 -14.45 2.21 -0.15
CA SER A 534 -15.49 2.88 0.63
C SER A 534 -15.92 4.18 -0.08
N ALA A 535 -16.74 4.06 -1.14
CA ALA A 535 -17.49 5.21 -1.64
C ALA A 535 -18.32 5.87 -0.51
N GLU A 536 -18.79 5.06 0.45
CA GLU A 536 -19.52 5.50 1.66
C GLU A 536 -18.71 6.41 2.60
N ARG A 537 -17.38 6.22 2.72
CA ARG A 537 -16.54 7.06 3.62
C ARG A 537 -16.12 8.38 3.00
N VAL A 538 -16.16 8.48 1.67
CA VAL A 538 -15.75 9.70 0.94
C VAL A 538 -16.96 10.59 0.63
N LEU A 539 -18.16 10.01 0.48
CA LEU A 539 -19.42 10.71 0.22
C LEU A 539 -20.59 10.07 1.02
N PRO A 540 -20.70 10.32 2.34
CA PRO A 540 -21.77 9.74 3.18
C PRO A 540 -23.19 10.08 2.69
N GLN A 541 -23.33 11.10 1.86
CA GLN A 541 -24.58 11.53 1.28
C GLN A 541 -24.99 10.76 0.01
N VAL A 542 -24.12 9.94 -0.58
CA VAL A 542 -24.44 9.12 -1.75
C VAL A 542 -24.71 7.68 -1.30
N PRO A 543 -25.99 7.22 -1.30
CA PRO A 543 -26.31 5.90 -0.82
C PRO A 543 -25.83 4.85 -1.81
N VAL A 544 -24.98 3.94 -1.36
CA VAL A 544 -24.44 2.82 -2.13
C VAL A 544 -24.57 1.54 -1.30
N PRO A 545 -24.82 0.38 -1.91
CA PRO A 545 -24.86 -0.88 -1.17
C PRO A 545 -23.51 -1.18 -0.51
N GLU A 546 -23.53 -1.67 0.73
CA GLU A 546 -22.33 -2.18 1.39
C GLU A 546 -21.74 -3.35 0.58
N ILE A 547 -20.42 -3.41 0.39
CA ILE A 547 -19.77 -4.52 -0.32
C ILE A 547 -19.24 -5.52 0.71
N TYR A 548 -19.78 -6.74 0.70
CA TYR A 548 -19.36 -7.84 1.57
C TYR A 548 -18.16 -8.62 1.00
N GLY A 549 -17.94 -8.56 -0.30
CA GLY A 549 -16.78 -9.17 -0.96
C GLY A 549 -16.99 -9.37 -2.46
N TRP A 550 -16.06 -10.07 -3.10
CA TRP A 550 -16.18 -10.46 -4.51
C TRP A 550 -15.52 -11.83 -4.77
N SER A 551 -15.94 -12.52 -5.83
CA SER A 551 -15.28 -13.74 -6.34
C SER A 551 -15.13 -13.66 -7.87
N THR A 552 -14.34 -14.57 -8.44
CA THR A 552 -14.28 -14.76 -9.90
C THR A 552 -14.68 -16.17 -10.25
N GLU A 553 -15.76 -16.32 -11.01
CA GLU A 553 -16.30 -17.61 -11.42
C GLU A 553 -16.55 -17.60 -12.93
N ASN A 554 -16.00 -18.60 -13.65
CA ASN A 554 -16.17 -18.75 -15.10
C ASN A 554 -15.83 -17.50 -15.94
N GLY A 555 -14.87 -16.69 -15.48
CA GLY A 555 -14.47 -15.45 -16.15
C GLY A 555 -15.35 -14.23 -15.84
N TYR A 556 -16.31 -14.35 -14.94
CA TYR A 556 -17.12 -13.25 -14.42
C TYR A 556 -16.63 -12.84 -13.03
N VAL A 557 -16.64 -11.54 -12.76
CA VAL A 557 -16.45 -11.00 -11.41
C VAL A 557 -17.81 -10.88 -10.75
N LEU A 558 -18.02 -11.61 -9.66
CA LEU A 558 -19.23 -11.55 -8.85
C LEU A 558 -18.98 -10.63 -7.65
N LEU A 559 -19.81 -9.62 -7.48
CA LEU A 559 -19.80 -8.73 -6.31
C LEU A 559 -20.91 -9.15 -5.34
N TYR A 560 -20.55 -9.41 -4.10
CA TYR A 560 -21.50 -9.69 -3.01
C TYR A 560 -21.74 -8.39 -2.27
N THR A 561 -22.97 -7.88 -2.36
CA THR A 561 -23.34 -6.59 -1.76
C THR A 561 -24.52 -6.72 -0.82
N GLU A 562 -24.79 -5.66 -0.05
CA GLU A 562 -26.00 -5.48 0.71
C GLU A 562 -27.23 -5.72 -0.17
N MET A 563 -28.18 -6.47 0.36
CA MET A 563 -29.51 -6.58 -0.22
C MET A 563 -30.33 -5.35 0.20
N VAL A 564 -30.24 -4.29 -0.61
CA VAL A 564 -30.96 -3.04 -0.38
C VAL A 564 -32.47 -3.28 -0.41
N LYS A 565 -33.17 -2.85 0.64
CA LYS A 565 -34.64 -2.96 0.75
C LYS A 565 -35.30 -1.81 -0.01
N GLY A 566 -35.68 -2.06 -1.27
CA GLY A 566 -36.35 -1.09 -2.13
C GLY A 566 -36.84 -1.71 -3.44
N VAL A 567 -37.37 -0.87 -4.32
CA VAL A 567 -37.70 -1.21 -5.72
C VAL A 567 -36.95 -0.27 -6.65
N THR A 568 -36.74 -0.65 -7.90
CA THR A 568 -36.09 0.26 -8.85
C THR A 568 -37.00 1.42 -9.19
N VAL A 569 -36.40 2.54 -9.60
CA VAL A 569 -37.17 3.67 -10.11
C VAL A 569 -37.95 3.26 -11.34
N GLU A 570 -37.39 2.42 -12.22
CA GLU A 570 -38.11 1.87 -13.38
C GLU A 570 -39.45 1.23 -13.00
N GLU A 571 -39.48 0.42 -11.95
CA GLU A 571 -40.70 -0.23 -11.45
C GLU A 571 -41.67 0.77 -10.80
N ARG A 572 -41.15 1.73 -10.03
CA ARG A 572 -41.98 2.67 -9.25
C ARG A 572 -42.50 3.84 -10.08
N TRP A 573 -41.76 4.28 -11.11
CA TRP A 573 -41.98 5.50 -11.90
C TRP A 573 -43.43 5.71 -12.38
N PRO A 574 -44.11 4.70 -12.95
CA PRO A 574 -45.47 4.88 -13.49
C PRO A 574 -46.52 5.19 -12.43
N SER A 575 -46.20 4.91 -11.16
CA SER A 575 -47.11 5.05 -10.01
C SER A 575 -46.76 6.21 -9.09
N MET A 576 -45.74 7.01 -9.44
CA MET A 576 -45.36 8.22 -8.71
C MET A 576 -46.23 9.40 -9.15
N THR A 577 -46.62 10.24 -8.19
CA THR A 577 -47.27 11.53 -8.45
C THR A 577 -46.27 12.55 -9.03
N GLU A 578 -46.77 13.60 -9.67
CA GLU A 578 -45.91 14.68 -10.21
C GLU A 578 -45.06 15.37 -9.13
N ASP A 579 -45.60 15.50 -7.92
CA ASP A 579 -44.86 16.06 -6.77
C ASP A 579 -43.75 15.11 -6.30
N GLU A 580 -44.00 13.80 -6.25
CA GLU A 580 -42.98 12.79 -5.94
C GLU A 580 -41.88 12.74 -7.01
N LYS A 581 -42.25 12.80 -8.30
CA LYS A 581 -41.27 12.87 -9.40
C LYS A 581 -40.41 14.13 -9.30
N THR A 582 -41.02 15.27 -8.98
CA THR A 582 -40.31 16.54 -8.77
C THR A 582 -39.33 16.46 -7.60
N GLY A 583 -39.76 15.89 -6.46
CA GLY A 583 -38.92 15.68 -5.29
C GLY A 583 -37.77 14.70 -5.56
N PHE A 584 -38.05 13.61 -6.26
CA PHE A 584 -37.05 12.62 -6.68
C PHE A 584 -35.93 13.26 -7.51
N TRP A 585 -36.26 14.06 -8.52
CA TRP A 585 -35.25 14.72 -9.35
C TRP A 585 -34.42 15.75 -8.57
N GLY A 586 -35.03 16.44 -7.61
CA GLY A 586 -34.30 17.30 -6.68
C GLY A 586 -33.26 16.52 -5.88
N ALA A 587 -33.65 15.36 -5.35
CA ALA A 587 -32.76 14.47 -4.61
C ALA A 587 -31.64 13.90 -5.50
N LEU A 588 -31.98 13.36 -6.68
CA LEU A 588 -31.01 12.80 -7.62
C LEU A 588 -29.97 13.85 -8.06
N ARG A 589 -30.41 15.09 -8.35
CA ARG A 589 -29.49 16.19 -8.66
C ARG A 589 -28.50 16.43 -7.50
N SER A 590 -28.98 16.44 -6.26
CA SER A 590 -28.11 16.63 -5.09
C SER A 590 -27.07 15.51 -4.95
N LEU A 591 -27.45 14.27 -5.26
CA LEU A 591 -26.54 13.11 -5.27
C LEU A 591 -25.47 13.24 -6.36
N VAL A 592 -25.87 13.59 -7.59
CA VAL A 592 -24.93 13.79 -8.71
C VAL A 592 -23.98 14.96 -8.43
N SER A 593 -24.48 16.08 -7.91
CA SER A 593 -23.62 17.20 -7.49
C SER A 593 -22.65 16.79 -6.39
N SER A 594 -23.06 15.91 -5.47
CA SER A 594 -22.16 15.37 -4.45
C SER A 594 -21.06 14.50 -5.05
N LEU A 595 -21.37 13.63 -6.02
CA LEU A 595 -20.36 12.86 -6.76
C LEU A 595 -19.33 13.76 -7.45
N GLN A 596 -19.78 14.88 -8.00
CA GLN A 596 -18.92 15.86 -8.68
C GLN A 596 -17.99 16.63 -7.73
N THR A 597 -18.21 16.59 -6.42
CA THR A 597 -17.27 17.16 -5.43
C THR A 597 -15.99 16.35 -5.29
N LEU A 598 -15.99 15.09 -5.74
CA LEU A 598 -14.78 14.28 -5.78
C LEU A 598 -13.77 14.95 -6.70
N SER A 599 -12.59 15.25 -6.17
CA SER A 599 -11.52 15.90 -6.91
C SER A 599 -10.30 15.00 -7.01
N GLN A 600 -9.65 15.05 -8.17
CA GLN A 600 -8.33 14.48 -8.36
C GLN A 600 -7.26 15.47 -7.89
N ASP A 601 -6.08 14.95 -7.58
CA ASP A 601 -4.87 15.76 -7.45
C ASP A 601 -4.70 16.63 -8.71
N PRO A 602 -4.66 17.97 -8.57
CA PRO A 602 -4.52 18.90 -9.69
C PRO A 602 -3.28 18.63 -10.56
N ASP A 603 -2.19 18.13 -9.98
CA ASP A 603 -0.95 17.85 -10.69
C ASP A 603 -0.94 16.48 -11.39
N ASN A 604 -2.00 15.68 -11.21
CA ASN A 604 -2.04 14.28 -11.64
C ASN A 604 -3.43 13.84 -12.13
N GLN A 605 -4.12 14.73 -12.84
CA GLN A 605 -5.43 14.46 -13.43
C GLN A 605 -5.35 13.42 -14.56
N PHE A 606 -6.37 12.56 -14.64
CA PHE A 606 -6.55 11.60 -15.72
C PHE A 606 -8.03 11.31 -15.97
N LEU A 607 -8.30 10.75 -17.14
CA LEU A 607 -9.58 10.28 -17.64
C LEU A 607 -9.52 8.75 -17.74
N GLY A 608 -10.37 8.04 -16.99
CA GLY A 608 -10.33 6.58 -16.91
C GLY A 608 -11.04 6.04 -15.67
N ARG A 609 -10.96 4.72 -15.42
CA ARG A 609 -11.49 4.10 -14.19
C ARG A 609 -10.71 4.56 -12.97
N ILE A 610 -11.29 4.45 -11.77
CA ILE A 610 -10.70 4.94 -10.51
C ILE A 610 -9.28 4.39 -10.25
N ASN A 611 -8.99 3.17 -10.69
CA ASN A 611 -7.69 2.49 -10.59
C ASN A 611 -6.69 2.88 -11.69
N ARG A 612 -6.98 3.91 -12.49
CA ARG A 612 -6.20 4.35 -13.66
C ARG A 612 -6.11 3.30 -14.79
N SER A 613 -7.04 2.36 -14.87
CA SER A 613 -7.14 1.48 -16.04
C SER A 613 -7.92 2.14 -17.18
N SER A 614 -7.95 1.48 -18.34
CA SER A 614 -8.82 1.84 -19.46
C SER A 614 -10.29 1.85 -19.03
N TYR A 615 -11.09 2.73 -19.63
CA TYR A 615 -12.53 2.77 -19.50
C TYR A 615 -13.15 1.43 -19.87
N TYR A 616 -14.22 1.12 -19.16
CA TYR A 616 -15.22 0.14 -19.56
C TYR A 616 -16.52 0.92 -19.70
N ASN A 617 -16.92 1.22 -20.93
CA ASN A 617 -18.18 1.91 -21.20
C ASN A 617 -18.76 1.41 -22.52
N ILE A 618 -19.92 0.76 -22.48
CA ILE A 618 -20.49 0.05 -23.63
C ILE A 618 -20.80 0.97 -24.82
N SER A 619 -21.02 2.27 -24.59
CA SER A 619 -21.34 3.22 -25.67
C SER A 619 -20.13 3.53 -26.57
N ILE A 620 -18.90 3.34 -26.07
CA ILE A 620 -17.68 3.70 -26.80
C ILE A 620 -16.63 2.57 -26.82
N THR A 621 -16.71 1.56 -25.96
CA THR A 621 -15.79 0.42 -25.88
C THR A 621 -16.49 -0.90 -26.22
N ASN A 622 -15.80 -1.78 -26.96
CA ASN A 622 -16.17 -3.18 -27.14
C ASN A 622 -14.92 -4.02 -27.46
N SER A 623 -15.05 -5.35 -27.51
CA SER A 623 -13.93 -6.29 -27.72
C SER A 623 -13.16 -6.11 -29.04
N ASN A 624 -13.75 -5.41 -30.03
CA ASN A 624 -13.14 -5.15 -31.33
C ASN A 624 -12.51 -3.75 -31.44
N ARG A 625 -12.60 -2.93 -30.39
CA ARG A 625 -12.07 -1.56 -30.36
C ARG A 625 -10.77 -1.49 -29.55
N PRO A 626 -9.89 -0.50 -29.83
CA PRO A 626 -8.71 -0.25 -29.00
C PRO A 626 -9.10 0.02 -27.55
N LEU A 627 -8.19 -0.24 -26.61
CA LEU A 627 -8.39 0.14 -25.22
C LEU A 627 -8.57 1.67 -25.08
N ALA A 628 -9.55 2.07 -24.28
CA ALA A 628 -9.92 3.46 -24.07
C ALA A 628 -9.24 4.02 -22.81
N GLY A 629 -8.06 4.62 -22.96
CA GLY A 629 -7.37 5.30 -21.86
C GLY A 629 -6.52 4.37 -20.97
N PRO A 630 -6.06 4.86 -19.80
CA PRO A 630 -6.37 6.19 -19.26
C PRO A 630 -5.78 7.32 -20.12
N PHE A 631 -6.44 8.47 -20.18
CA PHE A 631 -5.97 9.66 -20.89
C PHE A 631 -5.51 10.73 -19.90
N THR A 632 -4.49 11.50 -20.26
CA THR A 632 -3.98 12.61 -19.43
C THR A 632 -4.67 13.94 -19.71
N THR A 633 -5.46 14.03 -20.79
CA THR A 633 -6.17 15.24 -21.19
C THR A 633 -7.50 14.89 -21.84
N VAL A 634 -8.51 15.76 -21.68
CA VAL A 634 -9.81 15.66 -22.35
C VAL A 634 -9.64 15.64 -23.87
N LYS A 635 -8.74 16.46 -24.40
CA LYS A 635 -8.34 16.40 -25.82
C LYS A 635 -7.89 15.01 -26.25
N GLY A 636 -7.04 14.35 -25.47
CA GLY A 636 -6.55 13.01 -25.76
C GLY A 636 -7.67 11.97 -25.83
N PHE A 637 -8.66 12.11 -24.95
CA PHE A 637 -9.87 11.28 -24.97
C PHE A 637 -10.71 11.53 -26.23
N HIS A 638 -10.98 12.78 -26.60
CA HIS A 638 -11.74 13.11 -27.82
C HIS A 638 -11.01 12.70 -29.10
N ASP A 639 -9.69 12.87 -29.14
CA ASP A 639 -8.87 12.41 -30.27
C ASP A 639 -8.92 10.88 -30.41
N TRP A 640 -8.99 10.16 -29.29
CA TRP A 640 -9.20 8.72 -29.31
C TRP A 640 -10.59 8.35 -29.84
N ILE A 641 -11.68 9.00 -29.39
CA ILE A 641 -13.04 8.76 -29.91
C ILE A 641 -13.06 8.99 -31.44
N SER A 642 -12.47 10.09 -31.90
CA SER A 642 -12.32 10.41 -33.32
C SER A 642 -11.56 9.32 -34.08
N LEU A 643 -10.45 8.82 -33.52
CA LEU A 643 -9.67 7.76 -34.13
C LEU A 643 -10.47 6.46 -34.27
N VAL A 644 -11.26 6.09 -33.25
CA VAL A 644 -12.09 4.89 -33.30
C VAL A 644 -13.16 5.03 -34.40
N LEU A 645 -13.84 6.18 -34.49
CA LEU A 645 -14.78 6.46 -35.57
C LEU A 645 -14.12 6.33 -36.94
N ARG A 646 -12.99 7.00 -37.15
CA ARG A 646 -12.26 7.00 -38.43
C ARG A 646 -11.81 5.59 -38.83
N ARG A 647 -11.46 4.74 -37.86
CA ARG A 647 -11.17 3.32 -38.12
C ARG A 647 -12.40 2.55 -38.56
N ALA A 648 -13.56 2.79 -37.93
CA ALA A 648 -14.81 2.14 -38.30
C ALA A 648 -15.24 2.49 -39.73
N VAL A 649 -15.13 3.77 -40.13
CA VAL A 649 -15.53 4.22 -41.47
C VAL A 649 -14.45 4.08 -42.55
N LYS A 650 -13.26 3.56 -42.20
CA LYS A 650 -12.12 3.41 -43.13
C LYS A 650 -12.48 2.63 -44.40
N ILE A 651 -13.42 1.69 -44.30
CA ILE A 651 -13.91 0.91 -45.45
C ILE A 651 -14.42 1.78 -46.60
N HIS A 652 -14.90 2.99 -46.31
CA HIS A 652 -15.37 3.94 -47.31
C HIS A 652 -14.26 4.83 -47.92
N TRP A 653 -13.03 4.74 -47.40
CA TRP A 653 -11.89 5.58 -47.76
C TRP A 653 -10.63 4.74 -48.08
N PRO A 654 -10.66 3.94 -49.17
CA PRO A 654 -9.57 3.04 -49.50
C PRO A 654 -8.26 3.81 -49.79
N GLY A 655 -7.15 3.35 -49.19
CA GLY A 655 -5.82 3.94 -49.39
C GLY A 655 -5.47 5.11 -48.46
N MET A 656 -6.42 5.64 -47.69
CA MET A 656 -6.16 6.66 -46.66
C MET A 656 -5.84 6.03 -45.31
N LYS A 657 -4.95 6.68 -44.56
CA LYS A 657 -4.73 6.35 -43.15
C LYS A 657 -5.88 6.90 -42.30
N PRO A 658 -6.26 6.25 -41.19
CA PRO A 658 -7.33 6.76 -40.31
C PRO A 658 -7.16 8.22 -39.90
N GLU A 659 -5.93 8.69 -39.72
CA GLU A 659 -5.63 10.06 -39.31
C GLU A 659 -5.94 11.10 -40.40
N GLU A 660 -6.02 10.67 -41.67
CA GLU A 660 -6.29 11.51 -42.84
C GLU A 660 -7.79 11.58 -43.18
N ILE A 661 -8.59 10.68 -42.62
CA ILE A 661 -10.05 10.63 -42.84
C ILE A 661 -10.69 11.86 -42.15
N PRO A 662 -11.49 12.67 -42.86
CA PRO A 662 -12.18 13.81 -42.27
C PRO A 662 -13.15 13.38 -41.15
N ASP A 663 -13.15 14.13 -40.05
CA ASP A 663 -14.11 13.96 -38.96
C ASP A 663 -14.85 15.29 -38.74
N PRO A 664 -16.11 15.41 -39.22
CA PRO A 664 -16.88 16.64 -39.09
C PRO A 664 -17.38 16.90 -37.65
N TYR A 665 -17.41 15.87 -36.80
CA TYR A 665 -17.99 15.91 -35.45
C TYR A 665 -16.97 16.30 -34.37
N ARG A 666 -15.67 16.13 -34.63
CA ARG A 666 -14.60 16.41 -33.64
C ARG A 666 -14.66 17.79 -33.01
N LYS A 667 -15.07 18.80 -33.79
CA LYS A 667 -15.22 20.20 -33.34
C LYS A 667 -16.36 20.42 -32.36
N MET A 668 -17.28 19.46 -32.26
CA MET A 668 -18.46 19.51 -31.38
C MET A 668 -18.12 19.00 -29.97
N LEU A 669 -16.93 18.41 -29.76
CA LEU A 669 -16.44 17.97 -28.45
C LEU A 669 -15.47 19.00 -27.84
N PRO A 670 -15.74 19.54 -26.63
CA PRO A 670 -14.95 20.61 -26.02
C PRO A 670 -13.70 20.08 -25.30
N ASP A 671 -12.51 20.39 -25.81
CA ASP A 671 -11.22 19.89 -25.26
C ASP A 671 -10.85 20.45 -23.88
N ASN A 672 -11.58 21.44 -23.40
CA ASN A 672 -11.37 22.14 -22.13
C ASN A 672 -12.44 21.80 -21.06
N ALA A 673 -13.24 20.74 -21.27
CA ALA A 673 -14.18 20.27 -20.26
C ALA A 673 -13.48 19.94 -18.94
N GLN A 674 -14.18 20.12 -17.81
CA GLN A 674 -13.66 19.70 -16.52
C GLN A 674 -13.71 18.18 -16.40
N VAL A 675 -12.73 17.59 -15.73
CA VAL A 675 -12.74 16.15 -15.41
C VAL A 675 -13.38 15.95 -14.04
N ILE A 676 -14.50 15.22 -14.01
CA ILE A 676 -15.29 14.94 -12.82
C ILE A 676 -15.50 13.43 -12.64
N PHE A 677 -15.83 13.00 -11.43
CA PHE A 677 -16.26 11.62 -11.19
C PHE A 677 -17.72 11.47 -11.62
N THR A 678 -18.02 10.37 -12.30
CA THR A 678 -19.29 10.13 -13.01
C THR A 678 -19.70 8.68 -12.81
N HIS A 679 -20.98 8.45 -12.51
CA HIS A 679 -21.55 7.10 -12.46
C HIS A 679 -21.55 6.47 -13.86
N ALA A 680 -21.88 7.30 -14.87
CA ALA A 680 -21.85 6.96 -16.28
C ALA A 680 -22.82 5.83 -16.68
N ASP A 681 -23.88 5.63 -15.87
CA ASP A 681 -25.00 4.73 -16.17
C ASP A 681 -26.24 4.97 -15.28
N LEU A 682 -26.69 6.22 -15.15
CA LEU A 682 -27.85 6.60 -14.33
C LEU A 682 -29.20 6.26 -15.01
N HIS A 683 -29.41 4.98 -15.31
CA HIS A 683 -30.66 4.45 -15.82
C HIS A 683 -31.69 4.22 -14.67
N PRO A 684 -33.02 4.33 -14.88
CA PRO A 684 -34.03 4.05 -13.85
C PRO A 684 -33.92 2.68 -13.17
N SER A 685 -33.39 1.67 -13.86
CA SER A 685 -33.14 0.34 -13.28
C SER A 685 -32.03 0.34 -12.23
N ASN A 686 -31.14 1.33 -12.29
CA ASN A 686 -29.91 1.42 -11.48
C ASN A 686 -30.07 2.36 -10.29
N ILE A 687 -31.29 2.85 -10.04
CA ILE A 687 -31.62 3.72 -8.92
C ILE A 687 -32.71 3.01 -8.10
N MET A 688 -32.45 2.80 -6.82
CA MET A 688 -33.40 2.16 -5.91
C MET A 688 -34.09 3.19 -5.02
N VAL A 689 -35.40 3.01 -4.83
CA VAL A 689 -36.23 3.85 -3.96
C VAL A 689 -36.98 3.04 -2.91
N SER A 690 -37.33 3.68 -1.80
CA SER A 690 -38.20 3.11 -0.78
C SER A 690 -39.62 2.88 -1.33
N GLN A 691 -40.30 1.87 -0.80
CA GLN A 691 -41.68 1.55 -1.18
C GLN A 691 -42.70 2.50 -0.52
N ASP A 692 -42.27 3.29 0.47
CA ASP A 692 -43.10 4.28 1.14
C ASP A 692 -43.42 5.46 0.21
N SER A 693 -44.47 6.22 0.54
CA SER A 693 -44.85 7.45 -0.15
C SER A 693 -44.74 8.63 0.82
N PRO A 694 -43.93 9.67 0.53
CA PRO A 694 -43.15 9.87 -0.69
C PRO A 694 -41.92 8.95 -0.77
N SER A 695 -41.63 8.44 -1.97
CA SER A 695 -40.49 7.54 -2.18
C SER A 695 -39.16 8.29 -2.09
N THR A 696 -38.18 7.70 -1.39
CA THR A 696 -36.83 8.25 -1.16
C THR A 696 -35.77 7.39 -1.83
N ILE A 697 -34.71 7.99 -2.37
CA ILE A 697 -33.59 7.22 -2.96
C ILE A 697 -32.84 6.50 -1.84
N VAL A 698 -32.73 5.17 -1.94
CA VAL A 698 -32.10 4.31 -0.93
C VAL A 698 -30.79 3.69 -1.40
N ALA A 699 -30.53 3.61 -2.72
CA ALA A 699 -29.23 3.22 -3.26
C ALA A 699 -29.08 3.60 -4.74
N LEU A 700 -27.85 3.89 -5.16
CA LEU A 700 -27.40 3.83 -6.54
C LEU A 700 -26.61 2.54 -6.75
N ILE A 701 -26.92 1.79 -7.80
CA ILE A 701 -26.32 0.48 -8.10
C ILE A 701 -25.74 0.45 -9.52
N ASP A 702 -25.00 -0.61 -9.85
CA ASP A 702 -24.38 -0.81 -11.17
C ASP A 702 -23.30 0.23 -11.54
N TRP A 703 -22.29 0.32 -10.67
CA TRP A 703 -21.17 1.26 -10.80
C TRP A 703 -20.09 0.82 -11.80
N GLU A 704 -20.32 -0.21 -12.61
CA GLU A 704 -19.25 -0.86 -13.39
C GLU A 704 -18.61 0.07 -14.44
N GLN A 705 -19.41 1.00 -14.98
CA GLN A 705 -19.00 1.98 -15.99
C GLN A 705 -18.48 3.30 -15.39
N SER A 706 -18.50 3.43 -14.05
CA SER A 706 -18.09 4.65 -13.34
C SER A 706 -16.61 4.98 -13.52
N GLY A 707 -16.29 6.27 -13.39
CA GLY A 707 -14.91 6.75 -13.55
C GLY A 707 -14.81 8.25 -13.68
N TRP A 708 -13.64 8.70 -14.11
CA TRP A 708 -13.34 10.10 -14.35
C TRP A 708 -13.62 10.46 -15.81
N TYR A 709 -14.61 11.31 -16.07
CA TYR A 709 -15.08 11.69 -17.40
C TYR A 709 -15.17 13.21 -17.55
N PRO A 710 -15.33 13.74 -18.79
CA PRO A 710 -15.71 15.12 -19.00
C PRO A 710 -17.04 15.46 -18.30
N ASP A 711 -17.17 16.69 -17.83
CA ASP A 711 -18.34 17.23 -17.12
C ASP A 711 -19.70 17.03 -17.81
N TYR A 712 -19.72 16.94 -19.14
CA TYR A 712 -20.92 16.69 -19.92
C TYR A 712 -21.36 15.21 -19.95
N TRP A 713 -20.52 14.27 -19.50
CA TRP A 713 -20.66 12.85 -19.80
C TRP A 713 -21.88 12.19 -19.14
N GLU A 714 -22.18 12.52 -17.88
CA GLU A 714 -23.33 11.95 -17.15
C GLU A 714 -24.63 12.21 -17.90
N PHE A 715 -24.83 13.46 -18.33
CA PHE A 715 -26.01 13.86 -19.09
C PHE A 715 -26.09 13.11 -20.42
N CYS A 716 -25.01 13.14 -21.21
CA CYS A 716 -25.00 12.50 -22.53
C CYS A 716 -25.29 11.00 -22.46
N LYS A 717 -24.79 10.34 -21.41
CA LYS A 717 -24.98 8.90 -21.21
C LYS A 717 -26.38 8.57 -20.71
N ALA A 718 -26.93 9.35 -19.77
CA ALA A 718 -28.31 9.20 -19.33
C ALA A 718 -29.31 9.47 -20.48
N GLU A 719 -29.02 10.43 -21.34
CA GLU A 719 -29.79 10.69 -22.56
C GLU A 719 -29.74 9.52 -23.54
N TYR A 720 -28.55 8.94 -23.73
CA TYR A 720 -28.34 7.82 -24.62
C TYR A 720 -29.06 6.54 -24.19
N THR A 721 -29.20 6.31 -22.89
CA THR A 721 -29.89 5.13 -22.35
C THR A 721 -31.40 5.35 -22.14
N ALA A 722 -31.90 6.57 -22.27
CA ALA A 722 -33.31 6.86 -22.12
C ALA A 722 -34.12 6.48 -23.38
N ASP A 723 -35.28 5.86 -23.17
CA ASP A 723 -36.21 5.59 -24.27
C ASP A 723 -36.72 6.90 -24.88
N ILE A 724 -36.67 6.99 -26.21
CA ILE A 724 -37.13 8.18 -26.96
C ILE A 724 -38.62 8.42 -26.68
N GLY A 725 -38.92 9.62 -26.16
CA GLY A 725 -40.30 10.01 -25.81
C GLY A 725 -40.79 9.46 -24.47
N SER A 726 -39.93 8.80 -23.70
CA SER A 726 -40.24 8.42 -22.33
C SER A 726 -40.43 9.65 -21.44
N GLU A 727 -41.25 9.48 -20.41
CA GLU A 727 -41.45 10.51 -19.40
C GLU A 727 -40.13 10.82 -18.67
N TRP A 728 -39.29 9.80 -18.45
CA TRP A 728 -37.94 9.92 -17.89
C TRP A 728 -37.06 10.92 -18.65
N HIS A 729 -36.99 10.77 -19.98
CA HIS A 729 -36.27 11.70 -20.86
C HIS A 729 -36.82 13.13 -20.75
N GLY A 730 -38.15 13.30 -20.78
CA GLY A 730 -38.79 14.61 -20.69
C GLY A 730 -38.55 15.32 -19.35
N TYR A 731 -38.37 14.57 -18.26
CA TYR A 731 -38.03 15.12 -16.96
C TYR A 731 -36.56 15.47 -16.82
N MET A 732 -35.65 14.68 -17.39
CA MET A 732 -34.21 14.94 -17.32
C MET A 732 -33.86 16.34 -17.85
N LEU A 733 -34.49 16.77 -18.96
CA LEU A 733 -34.33 18.11 -19.55
C LEU A 733 -34.83 19.24 -18.65
N ARG A 734 -35.67 18.95 -17.65
CA ARG A 734 -36.11 19.95 -16.65
C ARG A 734 -35.09 20.11 -15.52
N PHE A 735 -34.23 19.12 -15.31
CA PHE A 735 -33.37 19.02 -14.14
C PHE A 735 -31.88 18.91 -14.42
N LEU A 736 -31.44 18.83 -15.67
CA LEU A 736 -30.03 18.94 -16.02
C LEU A 736 -29.89 19.91 -17.19
N GLU A 737 -28.83 20.72 -17.17
CA GLU A 737 -28.55 21.64 -18.27
C GLU A 737 -27.98 20.87 -19.45
N GLU A 738 -28.58 21.04 -20.63
CA GLU A 738 -28.15 20.34 -21.83
C GLU A 738 -26.73 20.77 -22.23
N PRO A 739 -25.77 19.85 -22.34
CA PRO A 739 -24.39 20.18 -22.65
C PRO A 739 -24.22 20.46 -24.14
N LYS A 740 -23.38 21.45 -24.48
CA LYS A 740 -23.00 21.76 -25.88
C LYS A 740 -22.36 20.57 -26.63
N ALA A 741 -21.86 19.58 -25.90
CA ALA A 741 -21.23 18.40 -26.45
C ALA A 741 -22.23 17.30 -26.87
N LEU A 742 -23.53 17.45 -26.55
CA LEU A 742 -24.54 16.42 -26.75
C LEU A 742 -24.64 15.96 -28.21
N ASP A 743 -24.79 16.90 -29.15
CA ASP A 743 -24.87 16.57 -30.57
C ASP A 743 -23.62 15.80 -31.04
N GLY A 744 -22.44 16.20 -30.56
CA GLY A 744 -21.20 15.51 -30.89
C GLY A 744 -21.19 14.09 -30.35
N PHE A 745 -21.59 13.91 -29.09
CA PHE A 745 -21.71 12.60 -28.45
C PHE A 745 -22.69 11.69 -29.19
N ILE A 746 -23.87 12.19 -29.58
CA ILE A 746 -24.89 11.43 -30.32
C ILE A 746 -24.34 10.95 -31.66
N GLU A 747 -23.67 11.82 -32.42
CA GLU A 747 -23.11 11.44 -33.72
C GLU A 747 -22.01 10.38 -33.57
N TYR A 748 -21.15 10.49 -32.56
CA TYR A 748 -20.12 9.48 -32.30
C TYR A 748 -20.71 8.14 -31.85
N THR A 749 -21.65 8.13 -30.91
CA THR A 749 -22.25 6.88 -30.43
C THR A 749 -23.07 6.18 -31.51
N ARG A 750 -23.84 6.93 -32.32
CA ARG A 750 -24.55 6.40 -33.50
C ARG A 750 -23.60 5.78 -34.52
N ALA A 751 -22.51 6.48 -34.84
CA ALA A 751 -21.58 6.03 -35.86
C ALA A 751 -20.65 4.88 -35.41
N LEU A 752 -20.44 4.73 -34.10
CA LEU A 752 -19.68 3.62 -33.53
C LEU A 752 -20.49 2.32 -33.47
N GLY A 753 -21.81 2.39 -33.55
CA GLY A 753 -22.70 1.24 -33.63
C GLY A 753 -23.02 0.65 -32.27
N HIS A 754 -24.27 0.84 -31.87
CA HIS A 754 -25.13 -0.14 -31.23
C HIS A 754 -26.50 -0.08 -31.90
#